data_AF-A0A842UXB3-F1
#
_entry.id   AF-A0A842UXB3-F1
#
_cell.length_a   1.000
_cell.length_b   1.000
_cell.length_c   1.000
_cell.angle_alpha   90.00
_cell.angle_beta   90.00
_cell.angle_gamma   90.00
#
_symmetry.space_group_name_H-M   'P 1'
#
loop_
_entity.id
_entity.type
_entity.pdbx_description
1 polymer ?
#
loop_
_entity_poly.entity_id
_entity_poly.type
_entity_poly.pdbx_seq_one_letter_code
_entity_poly.pdbx_strand_id
1 'polypeptide(L)'
;MAQEHHQGADRMRFFSILWQLVKKDFKILLRSRLNAFLVIFGPLIFIFIVGSVFGEYSTANLRVAVGVYAPGENNPNVNSLIDRIETREIKIFYYDSEDACARAVETSTIHTCVVFPYSIDPGVENEITMYFDFSQMQVPLLLVRIMSARVEQKEEELSLEMTEVLLEKIEETVSQVKGNGQMLVQMSESGSQMKVRINDIYEELSEFDISFNKSGFDISEVRSSVNQTTSRLDSLQTQTQDSIEANLQTVQDFRQQVDSLDQDLAEMEDTLAQYRENVSRQRQACENLFAQTENFSGTEIDCADVEPPEAESRQDYLDLIESDYTSVMVYYLCQCISTTTDLEENMDDISSSIDTRQEQLSDAREGLEEAEQDLEQAGSALSEFSNQSKADINTTMLQLESLDQGLSRAESQVRQANQLKQAMLLDVSNIQESIDQNLDIISSIREQVDSMSANLEEFTQVETADVINPIRTKYVRMHAEKTTLHRLFPTLMMMIITMVGILSSSSIVIGEKNSPAYLRNFITPVSDYMFLLGTYATNLLIIFSQIIFVFIIGWLAFQIPVLNHLHLVVIGLLIISTFFILLGMVMGFSFSSDEVATVVSVLLALLMFVLSPLLIPIEGLGSKIATLLSYNPFSIGDRIISNIIIKEIGLGGSKIGIAIMVGFSLYLLILLRNVQKLSKERASK
;
A
#
# COMPACT_ATOMS: atom_id res chain seq x y z
N MET A 1 -70.23 68.21 -51.11
CA MET A 1 -70.29 66.92 -51.82
C MET A 1 -69.82 66.94 -53.29
N ALA A 2 -69.82 68.06 -54.03
CA ALA A 2 -69.18 68.10 -55.36
C ALA A 2 -67.64 68.30 -55.34
N GLN A 3 -67.06 68.76 -54.23
CA GLN A 3 -65.60 68.94 -54.07
C GLN A 3 -64.85 67.67 -53.64
N GLU A 4 -65.51 66.69 -53.01
CA GLU A 4 -64.86 65.43 -52.60
C GLU A 4 -64.70 64.43 -53.76
N HIS A 5 -65.58 64.48 -54.77
CA HIS A 5 -65.46 63.64 -55.97
C HIS A 5 -64.30 64.08 -56.90
N HIS A 6 -63.90 65.35 -56.88
CA HIS A 6 -62.77 65.85 -57.68
C HIS A 6 -61.40 65.45 -57.09
N GLN A 7 -61.24 65.42 -55.76
CA GLN A 7 -59.97 65.06 -55.12
C GLN A 7 -59.60 63.56 -55.27
N GLY A 8 -60.59 62.67 -55.31
CA GLY A 8 -60.35 61.23 -55.53
C GLY A 8 -59.90 60.90 -56.96
N ALA A 9 -60.45 61.61 -57.95
CA ALA A 9 -60.09 61.44 -59.36
C ALA A 9 -58.69 61.99 -59.67
N ASP A 10 -58.30 63.13 -59.09
CA ASP A 10 -56.96 63.71 -59.28
C ASP A 10 -55.87 62.88 -58.58
N ARG A 11 -56.16 62.28 -57.42
CA ARG A 11 -55.24 61.31 -56.77
C ARG A 11 -55.03 60.06 -57.63
N MET A 12 -56.10 59.47 -58.16
CA MET A 12 -55.98 58.30 -59.06
C MET A 12 -55.21 58.64 -60.35
N ARG A 13 -55.41 59.83 -60.92
CA ARG A 13 -54.64 60.31 -62.09
C ARG A 13 -53.16 60.50 -61.77
N PHE A 14 -52.84 61.09 -60.61
CA PHE A 14 -51.45 61.26 -60.17
C PHE A 14 -50.72 59.91 -60.06
N PHE A 15 -51.29 58.93 -59.34
CA PHE A 15 -50.67 57.61 -59.21
C PHE A 15 -50.57 56.87 -60.55
N SER A 16 -51.58 57.01 -61.43
CA SER A 16 -51.54 56.42 -62.77
C SER A 16 -50.41 56.99 -63.63
N ILE A 17 -50.23 58.32 -63.64
CA ILE A 17 -49.15 58.99 -64.38
C ILE A 17 -47.79 58.60 -63.79
N LEU A 18 -47.66 58.58 -62.47
CA LEU A 18 -46.42 58.19 -61.79
C LEU A 18 -46.04 56.74 -62.15
N TRP A 19 -46.99 55.81 -62.10
CA TRP A 19 -46.76 54.42 -62.47
C TRP A 19 -46.35 54.25 -63.94
N GLN A 20 -46.93 55.05 -64.85
CA GLN A 20 -46.53 55.06 -66.26
C GLN A 20 -45.10 55.56 -66.46
N LEU A 21 -44.68 56.60 -65.71
CA LEU A 21 -43.31 57.10 -65.71
C LEU A 21 -42.33 56.05 -65.16
N VAL A 22 -42.68 55.38 -64.07
CA VAL A 22 -41.88 54.30 -63.50
C VAL A 22 -41.72 53.13 -64.48
N LYS A 23 -42.82 52.71 -65.12
CA LYS A 23 -42.80 51.65 -66.14
C LYS A 23 -41.93 52.03 -67.35
N LYS A 24 -41.97 53.30 -67.77
CA LYS A 24 -41.10 53.84 -68.83
C LYS A 24 -39.63 53.76 -68.40
N ASP A 25 -39.29 54.27 -67.24
CA ASP A 25 -37.90 54.33 -66.76
C ASP A 25 -37.31 52.93 -66.58
N PHE A 26 -38.08 51.98 -66.05
CA PHE A 26 -37.66 50.58 -65.95
C PHE A 26 -37.38 49.95 -67.33
N LYS A 27 -38.21 50.29 -68.33
CA LYS A 27 -38.01 49.85 -69.72
C LYS A 27 -36.77 50.48 -70.36
N ILE A 28 -36.48 51.75 -70.04
CA ILE A 28 -35.26 52.45 -70.50
C ILE A 28 -34.03 51.77 -69.91
N LEU A 29 -34.03 51.49 -68.60
CA LEU A 29 -32.93 50.84 -67.90
C LEU A 29 -32.64 49.44 -68.46
N LEU A 30 -33.67 48.61 -68.64
CA LEU A 30 -33.51 47.25 -69.20
C LEU A 30 -33.10 47.22 -70.67
N ARG A 31 -33.27 48.33 -71.42
CA ARG A 31 -32.86 48.40 -72.82
C ARG A 31 -31.35 48.56 -72.97
N SER A 32 -30.66 49.13 -71.97
CA SER A 32 -29.20 49.25 -71.96
C SER A 32 -28.57 48.00 -71.35
N ARG A 33 -27.89 47.19 -72.17
CA ARG A 33 -27.30 45.91 -71.74
C ARG A 33 -26.28 46.08 -70.61
N LEU A 34 -25.46 47.12 -70.68
CA LEU A 34 -24.44 47.41 -69.67
C LEU A 34 -25.08 47.92 -68.36
N ASN A 35 -26.02 48.86 -68.45
CA ASN A 35 -26.63 49.46 -67.26
C ASN A 35 -27.54 48.46 -66.53
N ALA A 36 -28.28 47.63 -67.26
CA ALA A 36 -29.05 46.53 -66.67
C ALA A 36 -28.14 45.49 -66.00
N PHE A 37 -27.03 45.11 -66.63
CA PHE A 37 -26.06 44.18 -66.04
C PHE A 37 -25.43 44.75 -64.77
N LEU A 38 -24.96 46.00 -64.78
CA LEU A 38 -24.33 46.65 -63.62
C LEU A 38 -25.31 46.83 -62.46
N VAL A 39 -26.57 47.17 -62.73
CA VAL A 39 -27.58 47.32 -61.67
C VAL A 39 -27.95 45.96 -61.06
N ILE A 40 -28.03 44.88 -61.85
CA ILE A 40 -28.43 43.55 -61.33
C ILE A 40 -27.24 42.80 -60.70
N PHE A 41 -26.11 42.70 -61.40
CA PHE A 41 -24.95 41.90 -60.99
C PHE A 41 -23.85 42.69 -60.29
N GLY A 42 -23.80 44.02 -60.48
CA GLY A 42 -22.78 44.88 -59.86
C GLY A 42 -22.70 44.71 -58.34
N PRO A 43 -23.82 44.76 -57.60
CA PRO A 43 -23.84 44.48 -56.16
C PRO A 43 -23.23 43.13 -55.77
N LEU A 44 -23.54 42.06 -56.52
CA LEU A 44 -23.06 40.70 -56.23
C LEU A 44 -21.57 40.55 -56.48
N ILE A 45 -21.09 41.03 -57.64
CA ILE A 45 -19.66 41.00 -57.99
C ILE A 45 -18.86 41.81 -56.96
N PHE A 46 -19.38 42.96 -56.54
CA PHE A 46 -18.69 43.81 -55.58
C PHE A 46 -18.68 43.21 -54.17
N ILE A 47 -19.79 42.62 -53.70
CA ILE A 47 -19.82 41.86 -52.43
C ILE A 47 -18.78 40.73 -52.47
N PHE A 48 -18.66 40.01 -53.58
CA PHE A 48 -17.67 38.94 -53.72
C PHE A 48 -16.22 39.48 -53.64
N ILE A 49 -15.91 40.57 -54.33
CA ILE A 49 -14.58 41.19 -54.30
C ILE A 49 -14.23 41.68 -52.89
N VAL A 50 -15.12 42.45 -52.26
CA VAL A 50 -14.90 42.95 -50.88
C VAL A 50 -14.84 41.78 -49.89
N GLY A 51 -15.71 40.78 -50.01
CA GLY A 51 -15.66 39.58 -49.16
C GLY A 51 -14.32 38.83 -49.26
N SER A 52 -13.76 38.71 -50.47
CA SER A 52 -12.48 38.04 -50.71
C SER A 52 -11.28 38.86 -50.26
N VAL A 53 -11.31 40.17 -50.48
CA VAL A 53 -10.19 41.08 -50.19
C VAL A 53 -10.01 41.28 -48.68
N PHE A 54 -11.10 41.30 -47.93
CA PHE A 54 -11.08 41.51 -46.48
C PHE A 54 -10.95 40.21 -45.65
N GLY A 55 -10.75 39.06 -46.30
CA GLY A 55 -10.49 37.78 -45.62
C GLY A 55 -9.10 37.68 -44.97
N GLU A 56 -8.11 38.43 -45.46
CA GLU A 56 -6.72 38.37 -45.01
C GLU A 56 -6.07 39.76 -45.07
N TYR A 57 -5.99 40.47 -43.94
CA TYR A 57 -5.21 41.71 -43.85
C TYR A 57 -4.20 41.69 -42.70
N SER A 58 -2.98 42.06 -43.07
CA SER A 58 -1.74 42.10 -42.28
C SER A 58 -1.51 43.47 -41.64
N THR A 59 -0.84 43.45 -40.49
CA THR A 59 -0.74 44.50 -39.47
C THR A 59 0.57 45.27 -39.56
N ALA A 60 0.53 46.58 -39.77
CA ALA A 60 1.69 47.45 -39.56
C ALA A 60 1.27 48.79 -38.94
N ASN A 61 1.79 49.06 -37.74
CA ASN A 61 1.83 50.34 -37.02
C ASN A 61 0.57 50.79 -36.26
N LEU A 62 0.32 50.21 -35.09
CA LEU A 62 -0.62 50.76 -34.10
C LEU A 62 0.09 50.93 -32.74
N ARG A 63 -0.06 52.10 -32.10
CA ARG A 63 0.40 52.37 -30.73
C ARG A 63 -0.71 52.04 -29.74
N VAL A 64 -0.43 51.21 -28.74
CA VAL A 64 -1.46 50.65 -27.86
C VAL A 64 -1.19 50.98 -26.40
N ALA A 65 -2.24 51.39 -25.68
CA ALA A 65 -2.24 51.60 -24.23
C ALA A 65 -2.87 50.41 -23.52
N VAL A 66 -2.14 49.77 -22.61
CA VAL A 66 -2.53 48.56 -21.86
C VAL A 66 -2.59 48.91 -20.37
N GLY A 67 -3.71 48.62 -19.71
CA GLY A 67 -3.82 48.67 -18.26
C GLY A 67 -3.38 47.36 -17.61
N VAL A 68 -2.70 47.43 -16.48
CA VAL A 68 -2.27 46.25 -15.71
C VAL A 68 -2.70 46.40 -14.26
N TYR A 69 -3.34 45.36 -13.73
CA TYR A 69 -3.54 45.16 -12.29
C TYR A 69 -2.82 43.88 -11.87
N ALA A 70 -1.83 44.02 -10.98
CA ALA A 70 -1.01 42.92 -10.49
C ALA A 70 -0.90 43.03 -8.96
N PRO A 71 -1.71 42.29 -8.18
CA PRO A 71 -1.66 42.32 -6.72
C PRO A 71 -0.36 41.70 -6.16
N GLY A 72 0.36 40.92 -6.97
CA GLY A 72 1.61 40.25 -6.63
C GLY A 72 2.85 40.83 -7.33
N GLU A 73 2.99 42.15 -7.43
CA GLU A 73 4.13 42.84 -8.08
C GLU A 73 5.51 42.49 -7.49
N ASN A 74 5.58 41.74 -6.38
CA ASN A 74 6.84 41.25 -5.81
C ASN A 74 7.22 39.83 -6.28
N ASN A 75 6.38 39.14 -7.06
CA ASN A 75 6.67 37.80 -7.57
C ASN A 75 7.53 37.87 -8.86
N PRO A 76 8.70 37.19 -8.92
CA PRO A 76 9.60 37.23 -10.07
C PRO A 76 8.96 36.77 -11.38
N ASN A 77 8.06 35.79 -11.34
CA ASN A 77 7.42 35.23 -12.53
C ASN A 77 6.39 36.21 -13.12
N VAL A 78 5.64 36.91 -12.25
CA VAL A 78 4.67 37.95 -12.65
C VAL A 78 5.39 39.15 -13.28
N ASN A 79 6.47 39.64 -12.65
CA ASN A 79 7.24 40.77 -13.17
C ASN A 79 7.93 40.43 -14.50
N SER A 80 8.51 39.24 -14.62
CA SER A 80 9.17 38.81 -15.86
C SER A 80 8.21 38.73 -17.05
N LEU A 81 6.92 38.47 -16.80
CA LEU A 81 5.88 38.43 -17.82
C LEU A 81 5.39 39.84 -18.19
N ILE A 82 5.22 40.73 -17.20
CA ILE A 82 4.88 42.14 -17.41
C ILE A 82 5.97 42.86 -18.23
N ASP A 83 7.24 42.64 -17.90
CA ASP A 83 8.39 43.22 -18.61
C ASP A 83 8.46 42.78 -20.08
N ARG A 84 8.02 41.55 -20.38
CA ARG A 84 7.97 41.02 -21.76
C ARG A 84 6.81 41.61 -22.57
N ILE A 85 5.77 42.12 -21.90
CA ILE A 85 4.63 42.79 -22.51
C ILE A 85 4.96 44.26 -22.80
N GLU A 86 5.79 44.90 -21.97
CA GLU A 86 6.25 46.26 -22.20
C GLU A 86 7.18 46.32 -23.42
N THR A 87 6.75 47.02 -24.46
CA THR A 87 7.54 47.21 -25.69
C THR A 87 7.50 48.67 -26.11
N ARG A 88 8.35 49.09 -27.06
CA ARG A 88 8.37 50.49 -27.56
C ARG A 88 7.03 50.98 -28.13
N GLU A 89 6.12 50.06 -28.47
CA GLU A 89 4.82 50.32 -29.11
C GLU A 89 3.63 50.15 -28.15
N ILE A 90 3.86 49.55 -26.98
CA ILE A 90 2.86 49.25 -25.95
C ILE A 90 3.21 50.04 -24.69
N LYS A 91 2.32 50.97 -24.29
CA LYS A 91 2.48 51.72 -23.04
C LYS A 91 1.63 51.10 -21.94
N ILE A 92 2.27 50.71 -20.84
CA ILE A 92 1.60 50.12 -19.67
C ILE A 92 1.14 51.21 -18.70
N PHE A 93 -0.06 51.04 -18.15
CA PHE A 93 -0.65 51.86 -17.10
C PHE A 93 -1.06 50.98 -15.93
N TYR A 94 -0.51 51.25 -14.74
CA TYR A 94 -0.84 50.49 -13.54
C TYR A 94 -2.13 51.00 -12.90
N TYR A 95 -2.94 50.08 -12.38
CA TYR A 95 -4.18 50.36 -11.66
C TYR A 95 -4.18 49.65 -10.30
N ASP A 96 -4.77 50.29 -9.28
CA ASP A 96 -4.80 49.76 -7.92
C ASP A 96 -5.89 48.70 -7.67
N SER A 97 -6.81 48.51 -8.63
CA SER A 97 -7.88 47.50 -8.55
C SER A 97 -8.33 47.03 -9.92
N GLU A 98 -8.82 45.80 -9.99
CA GLU A 98 -9.44 45.20 -11.18
C GLU A 98 -10.59 46.07 -11.71
N ASP A 99 -11.51 46.53 -10.85
CA ASP A 99 -12.64 47.37 -11.24
C ASP A 99 -12.20 48.71 -11.85
N ALA A 100 -11.14 49.33 -11.33
CA ALA A 100 -10.61 50.57 -11.89
C ALA A 100 -10.01 50.36 -13.29
N CYS A 101 -9.30 49.24 -13.46
CA CYS A 101 -8.69 48.85 -14.72
C CYS A 101 -9.76 48.47 -15.77
N ALA A 102 -10.79 47.71 -15.40
CA ALA A 102 -11.90 47.36 -16.27
C ALA A 102 -12.73 48.59 -16.70
N ARG A 103 -13.05 49.51 -15.78
CA ARG A 103 -13.75 50.77 -16.12
C ARG A 103 -12.94 51.65 -17.07
N ALA A 104 -11.61 51.64 -16.97
CA ALA A 104 -10.76 52.39 -17.88
C ALA A 104 -10.79 51.85 -19.33
N VAL A 105 -11.13 50.57 -19.51
CA VAL A 105 -11.44 50.00 -20.83
C VAL A 105 -12.81 50.51 -21.31
N GLU A 106 -13.83 50.55 -20.43
CA GLU A 106 -15.16 51.08 -20.78
C GLU A 106 -15.13 52.56 -21.21
N THR A 107 -14.30 53.38 -20.56
CA THR A 107 -14.16 54.81 -20.87
C THR A 107 -13.23 55.09 -22.06
N SER A 108 -12.75 54.06 -22.75
CA SER A 108 -11.80 54.15 -23.87
C SER A 108 -10.49 54.89 -23.55
N THR A 109 -10.07 54.90 -22.27
CA THR A 109 -8.80 55.52 -21.83
C THR A 109 -7.61 54.60 -22.04
N ILE A 110 -7.84 53.29 -22.04
CA ILE A 110 -6.90 52.22 -22.38
C ILE A 110 -7.60 51.22 -23.30
N HIS A 111 -6.83 50.41 -24.03
CA HIS A 111 -7.37 49.50 -25.06
C HIS A 111 -7.66 48.09 -24.52
N THR A 112 -6.95 47.68 -23.47
CA THR A 112 -7.18 46.42 -22.76
C THR A 112 -6.72 46.59 -21.32
N CYS A 113 -7.31 45.82 -20.42
CA CYS A 113 -6.86 45.68 -19.04
C CYS A 113 -6.47 44.21 -18.79
N VAL A 114 -5.27 43.99 -18.25
CA VAL A 114 -4.74 42.66 -17.92
C VAL A 114 -4.65 42.54 -16.39
N VAL A 115 -5.29 41.53 -15.86
CA VAL A 115 -5.32 41.19 -14.43
C VAL A 115 -4.49 39.94 -14.21
N PHE A 116 -3.41 40.08 -13.45
CA PHE A 116 -2.54 38.97 -13.08
C PHE A 116 -2.97 38.36 -11.73
N PRO A 117 -2.76 37.05 -11.53
CA PRO A 117 -2.93 36.42 -10.23
C PRO A 117 -1.83 36.87 -9.24
N TYR A 118 -2.01 36.53 -7.95
CA TYR A 118 -1.04 36.90 -6.90
C TYR A 118 0.33 36.19 -7.07
N SER A 119 0.36 34.98 -7.61
CA SER A 119 1.57 34.27 -8.00
C SER A 119 1.32 33.42 -9.25
N ILE A 120 2.40 33.10 -9.98
CA ILE A 120 2.40 32.16 -11.11
C ILE A 120 3.37 31.04 -10.73
N ASP A 121 2.83 29.98 -10.14
CA ASP A 121 3.59 28.83 -9.62
C ASP A 121 3.04 27.50 -10.20
N PRO A 122 3.90 26.48 -10.40
CA PRO A 122 3.45 25.16 -10.85
C PRO A 122 2.47 24.52 -9.86
N GLY A 123 1.33 24.03 -10.37
CA GLY A 123 0.31 23.32 -9.56
C GLY A 123 -0.75 24.20 -8.88
N VAL A 124 -0.71 25.52 -9.11
CA VAL A 124 -1.76 26.48 -8.69
C VAL A 124 -2.56 26.91 -9.91
N GLU A 125 -3.88 27.14 -9.78
CA GLU A 125 -4.68 27.71 -10.87
C GLU A 125 -4.21 29.14 -11.20
N ASN A 126 -3.33 29.24 -12.19
CA ASN A 126 -2.79 30.51 -12.66
C ASN A 126 -3.73 31.09 -13.74
N GLU A 127 -4.74 31.85 -13.33
CA GLU A 127 -5.68 32.48 -14.24
C GLU A 127 -5.31 33.95 -14.52
N ILE A 128 -4.98 34.29 -15.76
CA ILE A 128 -4.78 35.68 -16.21
C ILE A 128 -6.07 36.14 -16.87
N THR A 129 -6.72 37.16 -16.29
CA THR A 129 -7.97 37.71 -16.81
C THR A 129 -7.70 38.95 -17.66
N MET A 130 -8.18 38.95 -18.89
CA MET A 130 -7.99 40.07 -19.82
C MET A 130 -9.33 40.66 -20.25
N TYR A 131 -9.50 41.95 -20.01
CA TYR A 131 -10.67 42.74 -20.36
C TYR A 131 -10.44 43.46 -21.69
N PHE A 132 -11.36 43.27 -22.62
CA PHE A 132 -11.30 43.86 -23.97
C PHE A 132 -12.61 44.56 -24.36
N ASP A 133 -12.48 45.73 -24.98
CA ASP A 133 -13.58 46.39 -25.68
C ASP A 133 -13.49 46.16 -27.20
N PHE A 134 -14.33 45.26 -27.71
CA PHE A 134 -14.40 44.90 -29.13
C PHE A 134 -15.13 45.94 -30.01
N SER A 135 -15.47 47.12 -29.48
CA SER A 135 -16.12 48.20 -30.23
C SER A 135 -15.27 48.73 -31.40
N GLN A 136 -13.94 48.61 -31.33
CA GLN A 136 -13.00 48.91 -32.42
C GLN A 136 -12.22 47.64 -32.79
N MET A 137 -12.59 46.97 -33.89
CA MET A 137 -12.15 45.59 -34.20
C MET A 137 -10.63 45.40 -34.38
N GLN A 138 -9.87 46.47 -34.60
CA GLN A 138 -8.46 46.38 -34.99
C GLN A 138 -7.49 46.24 -33.80
N VAL A 139 -7.84 46.75 -32.62
CA VAL A 139 -6.91 46.82 -31.48
C VAL A 139 -6.98 45.59 -30.56
N PRO A 140 -8.18 45.14 -30.14
CA PRO A 140 -8.32 44.03 -29.19
C PRO A 140 -7.85 42.69 -29.75
N LEU A 141 -8.14 42.39 -31.03
CA LEU A 141 -7.76 41.11 -31.64
C LEU A 141 -6.23 40.99 -31.82
N LEU A 142 -5.57 42.12 -32.13
CA LEU A 142 -4.12 42.21 -32.19
C LEU A 142 -3.50 42.01 -30.81
N LEU A 143 -4.06 42.67 -29.79
CA LEU A 143 -3.60 42.53 -28.41
C LEU A 143 -3.77 41.12 -27.88
N VAL A 144 -4.91 40.47 -28.14
CA VAL A 144 -5.10 39.05 -27.79
C VAL A 144 -3.99 38.21 -28.39
N ARG A 145 -3.69 38.34 -29.69
CA ARG A 145 -2.64 37.53 -30.33
C ARG A 145 -1.24 37.79 -29.78
N ILE A 146 -0.88 39.06 -29.56
CA ILE A 146 0.43 39.42 -28.99
C ILE A 146 0.54 38.87 -27.57
N MET A 147 -0.50 39.04 -26.75
CA MET A 147 -0.52 38.58 -25.37
C MET A 147 -0.52 37.05 -25.28
N SER A 148 -1.35 36.37 -26.08
CA SER A 148 -1.41 34.90 -26.15
C SER A 148 -0.05 34.33 -26.58
N ALA A 149 0.61 34.87 -27.60
CA ALA A 149 1.93 34.39 -28.03
C ALA A 149 3.03 34.55 -26.96
N ARG A 150 2.93 35.56 -26.10
CA ARG A 150 3.88 35.78 -24.99
C ARG A 150 3.59 34.88 -23.80
N VAL A 151 2.32 34.61 -23.52
CA VAL A 151 1.90 33.64 -22.50
C VAL A 151 2.27 32.23 -22.95
N GLU A 152 2.02 31.87 -24.20
CA GLU A 152 2.36 30.58 -24.83
C GLU A 152 3.87 30.31 -24.78
N GLN A 153 4.71 31.31 -25.05
CA GLN A 153 6.18 31.18 -24.92
C GLN A 153 6.62 30.88 -23.47
N LYS A 154 5.90 31.40 -22.48
CA LYS A 154 6.18 31.14 -21.06
C LYS A 154 5.62 29.78 -20.63
N GLU A 155 4.45 29.39 -21.13
CA GLU A 155 3.86 28.06 -20.96
C GLU A 155 4.77 26.97 -21.53
N GLU A 156 5.37 27.17 -22.71
CA GLU A 156 6.31 26.22 -23.32
C GLU A 156 7.56 26.00 -22.45
N GLU A 157 8.13 27.06 -21.86
CA GLU A 157 9.27 26.99 -20.93
C GLU A 157 8.90 26.21 -19.65
N LEU A 158 7.73 26.48 -19.07
CA LEU A 158 7.22 25.78 -17.88
C LEU A 158 6.89 24.31 -18.16
N SER A 159 6.31 24.00 -19.32
CA SER A 159 5.91 22.65 -19.70
C SER A 159 7.10 21.74 -20.03
N LEU A 160 8.17 22.28 -20.61
CA LEU A 160 9.41 21.53 -20.82
C LEU A 160 10.07 21.13 -19.49
N GLU A 161 10.11 22.04 -18.51
CA GLU A 161 10.65 21.78 -17.17
C GLU A 161 9.81 20.72 -16.42
N MET A 162 8.47 20.78 -16.52
CA MET A 162 7.59 19.83 -15.85
C MET A 162 7.58 18.43 -16.50
N THR A 163 7.69 18.35 -17.82
CA THR A 163 7.65 17.07 -18.55
C THR A 163 8.93 16.27 -18.32
N GLU A 164 10.10 16.91 -18.29
CA GLU A 164 11.38 16.23 -18.04
C GLU A 164 11.45 15.65 -16.63
N VAL A 165 11.05 16.44 -15.62
CA VAL A 165 11.04 16.01 -14.21
C VAL A 165 10.01 14.90 -13.95
N LEU A 166 8.81 14.99 -14.55
CA LEU A 166 7.79 13.95 -14.40
C LEU A 166 8.19 12.63 -15.08
N LEU A 167 8.76 12.69 -16.29
CA LEU A 167 9.17 11.49 -17.01
C LEU A 167 10.32 10.78 -16.28
N GLU A 168 11.31 11.54 -15.81
CA GLU A 168 12.40 11.01 -14.98
C GLU A 168 11.87 10.34 -13.71
N LYS A 169 10.91 10.99 -13.02
CA LYS A 169 10.33 10.45 -11.78
C LYS A 169 9.48 9.20 -12.03
N ILE A 170 8.76 9.13 -13.15
CA ILE A 170 7.99 7.95 -13.53
C ILE A 170 8.92 6.80 -13.90
N GLU A 171 9.99 7.03 -14.68
CA GLU A 171 10.99 6.00 -14.99
C GLU A 171 11.70 5.48 -13.74
N GLU A 172 12.08 6.37 -12.82
CA GLU A 172 12.64 5.99 -11.52
C GLU A 172 11.65 5.14 -10.71
N THR A 173 10.37 5.51 -10.72
CA THR A 173 9.31 4.77 -10.02
C THR A 173 9.09 3.39 -10.65
N VAL A 174 9.05 3.27 -11.98
CA VAL A 174 8.93 1.98 -12.69
C VAL A 174 10.13 1.08 -12.35
N SER A 175 11.34 1.63 -12.33
CA SER A 175 12.56 0.91 -11.96
C SER A 175 12.50 0.40 -10.51
N GLN A 176 12.06 1.24 -9.56
CA GLN A 176 11.87 0.84 -8.16
C GLN A 176 10.77 -0.23 -7.99
N VAL A 177 9.64 -0.11 -8.69
CA VAL A 177 8.54 -1.08 -8.66
C VAL A 177 9.00 -2.44 -9.19
N LYS A 178 9.75 -2.47 -10.31
CA LYS A 178 10.36 -3.71 -10.83
C LYS A 178 11.39 -4.30 -9.87
N GLY A 179 12.23 -3.47 -9.25
CA GLY A 179 13.19 -3.89 -8.22
C GLY A 179 12.51 -4.54 -7.01
N ASN A 180 11.44 -3.92 -6.51
CA ASN A 180 10.62 -4.47 -5.43
C ASN A 180 9.94 -5.79 -5.84
N GLY A 181 9.49 -5.90 -7.09
CA GLY A 181 8.98 -7.16 -7.66
C GLY A 181 10.03 -8.28 -7.63
N GLN A 182 11.28 -8.01 -7.98
CA GLN A 182 12.37 -8.98 -7.89
C GLN A 182 12.68 -9.39 -6.44
N MET A 183 12.62 -8.44 -5.49
CA MET A 183 12.78 -8.75 -4.07
C MET A 183 11.67 -9.68 -3.56
N LEU A 184 10.42 -9.49 -3.99
CA LEU A 184 9.31 -10.38 -3.65
C LEU A 184 9.51 -11.80 -4.22
N VAL A 185 10.10 -11.94 -5.42
CA VAL A 185 10.50 -13.26 -5.96
C VAL A 185 11.51 -13.94 -5.03
N GLN A 186 12.56 -13.22 -4.62
CA GLN A 186 13.57 -13.77 -3.71
C GLN A 186 12.98 -14.14 -2.33
N MET A 187 12.04 -13.34 -1.81
CA MET A 187 11.34 -13.64 -0.56
C MET A 187 10.44 -14.88 -0.70
N SER A 188 9.75 -15.02 -1.83
CA SER A 188 8.94 -16.22 -2.13
C SER A 188 9.81 -17.48 -2.24
N GLU A 189 10.94 -17.41 -2.93
CA GLU A 189 11.90 -18.53 -3.03
C GLU A 189 12.47 -18.88 -1.65
N SER A 190 12.86 -17.88 -0.86
CA SER A 190 13.36 -18.09 0.51
C SER A 190 12.31 -18.70 1.43
N GLY A 191 11.05 -18.23 1.34
CA GLY A 191 9.92 -18.79 2.09
C GLY A 191 9.64 -20.24 1.71
N SER A 192 9.71 -20.57 0.41
CA SER A 192 9.55 -21.94 -0.08
C SER A 192 10.68 -22.85 0.40
N GLN A 193 11.93 -22.39 0.38
CA GLN A 193 13.05 -23.14 0.97
C GLN A 193 12.90 -23.33 2.48
N MET A 194 12.39 -22.32 3.19
CA MET A 194 12.13 -22.41 4.62
C MET A 194 11.03 -23.42 4.94
N LYS A 195 9.98 -23.49 4.11
CA LYS A 195 8.94 -24.53 4.19
C LYS A 195 9.53 -25.93 4.05
N VAL A 196 10.40 -26.16 3.08
CA VAL A 196 11.08 -27.46 2.90
C VAL A 196 11.89 -27.82 4.15
N ARG A 197 12.72 -26.89 4.65
CA ARG A 197 13.53 -27.14 5.86
C ARG A 197 12.67 -27.40 7.12
N ILE A 198 11.54 -26.71 7.25
CA ILE A 198 10.61 -26.91 8.37
C ILE A 198 9.93 -28.28 8.28
N ASN A 199 9.58 -28.74 7.07
CA ASN A 199 9.09 -30.10 6.86
C ASN A 199 10.16 -31.14 7.23
N ASP A 200 11.42 -30.94 6.83
CA ASP A 200 12.52 -31.84 7.21
C ASP A 200 12.67 -31.92 8.74
N ILE A 201 12.61 -30.77 9.44
CA ILE A 201 12.63 -30.72 10.92
C ILE A 201 11.43 -31.45 11.52
N TYR A 202 10.23 -31.31 10.92
CA TYR A 202 9.04 -32.02 11.38
C TYR A 202 9.22 -33.54 11.24
N GLU A 203 9.72 -34.01 10.10
CA GLU A 203 10.00 -35.43 9.86
C GLU A 203 11.04 -35.96 10.85
N GLU A 204 12.18 -35.29 11.00
CA GLU A 204 13.24 -35.66 11.95
C GLU A 204 12.72 -35.73 13.40
N LEU A 205 11.95 -34.73 13.84
CA LEU A 205 11.35 -34.72 15.17
C LEU A 205 10.30 -35.82 15.33
N SER A 206 9.54 -36.13 14.28
CA SER A 206 8.52 -37.18 14.32
C SER A 206 9.15 -38.57 14.48
N GLU A 207 10.26 -38.82 13.78
CA GLU A 207 11.02 -40.07 13.81
C GLU A 207 11.85 -40.25 15.09
N PHE A 208 12.20 -39.17 15.79
CA PHE A 208 13.01 -39.22 17.01
C PHE A 208 12.31 -40.00 18.15
N ASP A 209 12.65 -41.28 18.32
CA ASP A 209 12.06 -42.12 19.37
C ASP A 209 12.72 -41.86 20.74
N ILE A 210 11.89 -41.56 21.74
CA ILE A 210 12.32 -41.41 23.12
C ILE A 210 11.50 -42.39 23.95
N SER A 211 12.03 -43.57 24.18
CA SER A 211 11.38 -44.60 24.99
C SER A 211 12.26 -45.02 26.17
N PHE A 212 11.64 -45.17 27.34
CA PHE A 212 12.28 -45.70 28.53
C PHE A 212 11.32 -46.65 29.23
N ASN A 213 11.78 -47.87 29.47
CA ASN A 213 10.98 -48.91 30.09
C ASN A 213 11.55 -49.23 31.48
N LYS A 214 10.95 -48.66 32.53
CA LYS A 214 11.29 -48.97 33.92
C LYS A 214 11.05 -50.45 34.24
N SER A 215 10.03 -51.07 33.65
CA SER A 215 9.65 -52.48 33.88
C SER A 215 10.69 -53.48 33.40
N GLY A 216 11.66 -53.06 32.57
CA GLY A 216 12.82 -53.90 32.21
C GLY A 216 13.79 -54.13 33.38
N PHE A 217 13.65 -53.37 34.47
CA PHE A 217 14.46 -53.50 35.67
C PHE A 217 13.60 -54.08 36.80
N ASP A 218 13.64 -55.40 37.00
CA ASP A 218 12.85 -56.09 38.03
C ASP A 218 13.48 -55.94 39.43
N ILE A 219 13.46 -54.71 39.95
CA ILE A 219 13.94 -54.41 41.30
C ILE A 219 13.06 -55.11 42.36
N SER A 220 11.79 -55.39 42.04
CA SER A 220 10.88 -56.14 42.91
C SER A 220 11.37 -57.57 43.17
N GLU A 221 11.80 -58.29 42.15
CA GLU A 221 12.33 -59.65 42.27
C GLU A 221 13.62 -59.67 43.10
N VAL A 222 14.53 -58.73 42.85
CA VAL A 222 15.76 -58.59 43.64
C VAL A 222 15.44 -58.26 45.10
N ARG A 223 14.53 -57.33 45.37
CA ARG A 223 14.09 -56.98 46.73
C ARG A 223 13.47 -58.18 47.45
N SER A 224 12.66 -58.97 46.75
CA SER A 224 12.08 -60.20 47.29
C SER A 224 13.17 -61.22 47.65
N SER A 225 14.16 -61.40 46.77
CA SER A 225 15.31 -62.29 46.99
C SER A 225 16.17 -61.87 48.19
N VAL A 226 16.39 -60.56 48.36
CA VAL A 226 17.11 -60.00 49.51
C VAL A 226 16.34 -60.27 50.80
N ASN A 227 15.03 -59.98 50.84
CA ASN A 227 14.20 -60.28 52.02
C ASN A 227 14.18 -61.78 52.37
N GLN A 228 14.12 -62.65 51.35
CA GLN A 228 14.20 -64.09 51.57
C GLN A 228 15.56 -64.49 52.16
N THR A 229 16.65 -63.90 51.68
CA THR A 229 18.01 -64.14 52.21
C THR A 229 18.12 -63.70 53.66
N THR A 230 17.57 -62.54 54.03
CA THR A 230 17.49 -62.10 55.43
C THR A 230 16.75 -63.12 56.31
N SER A 231 15.56 -63.57 55.87
CA SER A 231 14.78 -64.55 56.65
C SER A 231 15.50 -65.90 56.81
N ARG A 232 16.25 -66.34 55.80
CA ARG A 232 17.07 -67.55 55.86
C ARG A 232 18.24 -67.39 56.82
N LEU A 233 18.88 -66.22 56.82
CA LEU A 233 19.97 -65.90 57.73
C LEU A 233 19.48 -65.88 59.19
N ASP A 234 18.31 -65.29 59.46
CA ASP A 234 17.67 -65.32 60.78
C ASP A 234 17.37 -66.75 61.25
N SER A 235 16.80 -67.59 60.36
CA SER A 235 16.52 -68.99 60.69
C SER A 235 17.80 -69.80 60.92
N LEU A 236 18.85 -69.56 60.13
CA LEU A 236 20.13 -70.24 60.27
C LEU A 236 20.80 -69.85 61.59
N GLN A 237 20.84 -68.55 61.91
CA GLN A 237 21.37 -68.07 63.18
C GLN A 237 20.65 -68.74 64.35
N THR A 238 19.31 -68.75 64.34
CA THR A 238 18.52 -69.36 65.43
C THR A 238 18.80 -70.85 65.54
N GLN A 239 18.71 -71.61 64.45
CA GLN A 239 18.93 -73.07 64.45
C GLN A 239 20.34 -73.45 64.91
N THR A 240 21.36 -72.73 64.45
CA THR A 240 22.75 -73.02 64.83
C THR A 240 23.04 -72.59 66.26
N GLN A 241 22.49 -71.47 66.73
CA GLN A 241 22.59 -71.04 68.13
C GLN A 241 21.96 -72.07 69.08
N ASP A 242 20.74 -72.53 68.77
CA ASP A 242 20.04 -73.56 69.55
C ASP A 242 20.84 -74.88 69.59
N SER A 243 21.48 -75.24 68.47
CA SER A 243 22.32 -76.45 68.38
C SER A 243 23.60 -76.33 69.19
N ILE A 244 24.23 -75.14 69.21
CA ILE A 244 25.42 -74.86 70.02
C ILE A 244 25.06 -74.91 71.50
N GLU A 245 23.95 -74.30 71.91
CA GLU A 245 23.48 -74.33 73.30
C GLU A 245 23.17 -75.76 73.77
N ALA A 246 22.53 -76.59 72.92
CA ALA A 246 22.28 -77.99 73.21
C ALA A 246 23.58 -78.82 73.34
N ASN A 247 24.57 -78.58 72.48
CA ASN A 247 25.87 -79.24 72.54
C ASN A 247 26.65 -78.81 73.78
N LEU A 248 26.62 -77.51 74.14
CA LEU A 248 27.26 -76.97 75.33
C LEU A 248 26.69 -77.62 76.59
N GLN A 249 25.36 -77.74 76.69
CA GLN A 249 24.70 -78.45 77.78
C GLN A 249 25.16 -79.92 77.86
N THR A 250 25.28 -80.59 76.71
CA THR A 250 25.75 -81.99 76.65
C THR A 250 27.19 -82.12 77.16
N VAL A 251 28.08 -81.21 76.76
CA VAL A 251 29.48 -81.16 77.24
C VAL A 251 29.52 -80.93 78.75
N GLN A 252 28.70 -80.03 79.27
CA GLN A 252 28.59 -79.75 80.71
C GLN A 252 28.05 -80.96 81.50
N ASP A 253 27.06 -81.67 80.96
CA ASP A 253 26.53 -82.89 81.57
C ASP A 253 27.59 -84.01 81.61
N PHE A 254 28.39 -84.17 80.54
CA PHE A 254 29.51 -85.12 80.52
C PHE A 254 30.61 -84.73 81.50
N ARG A 255 30.93 -83.44 81.61
CA ARG A 255 31.92 -82.93 82.56
C ARG A 255 31.52 -83.24 84.00
N GLN A 256 30.24 -83.06 84.35
CA GLN A 256 29.72 -83.44 85.66
C GLN A 256 29.86 -84.95 85.94
N GLN A 257 29.64 -85.80 84.92
CA GLN A 257 29.84 -87.25 85.06
C GLN A 257 31.33 -87.60 85.26
N VAL A 258 32.23 -86.96 84.50
CA VAL A 258 33.69 -87.15 84.66
C VAL A 258 34.14 -86.72 86.05
N ASP A 259 33.71 -85.55 86.53
CA ASP A 259 34.02 -85.05 87.87
C ASP A 259 33.50 -86.01 88.97
N SER A 260 32.32 -86.60 88.78
CA SER A 260 31.80 -87.60 89.73
C SER A 260 32.61 -88.91 89.74
N LEU A 261 33.07 -89.36 88.57
CA LEU A 261 33.88 -90.58 88.48
C LEU A 261 35.29 -90.39 89.04
N ASP A 262 35.86 -89.20 88.87
CA ASP A 262 37.13 -88.79 89.48
C ASP A 262 37.03 -88.83 91.02
N GLN A 263 35.92 -88.32 91.57
CA GLN A 263 35.63 -88.40 93.00
C GLN A 263 35.49 -89.85 93.49
N ASP A 264 34.76 -90.71 92.76
CA ASP A 264 34.61 -92.12 93.12
C ASP A 264 35.96 -92.88 93.09
N LEU A 265 36.83 -92.58 92.12
CA LEU A 265 38.18 -93.16 92.04
C LEU A 265 39.06 -92.73 93.21
N ALA A 266 39.00 -91.46 93.61
CA ALA A 266 39.72 -90.96 94.78
C ALA A 266 39.26 -91.65 96.09
N GLU A 267 37.96 -91.96 96.22
CA GLU A 267 37.43 -92.72 97.38
C GLU A 267 37.89 -94.18 97.35
N MET A 268 37.94 -94.81 96.18
CA MET A 268 38.48 -96.16 96.02
C MET A 268 39.98 -96.23 96.35
N GLU A 269 40.75 -95.22 95.95
CA GLU A 269 42.18 -95.12 96.26
C GLU A 269 42.43 -95.01 97.77
N ASP A 270 41.69 -94.15 98.48
CA ASP A 270 41.78 -94.04 99.96
C ASP A 270 41.39 -95.36 100.64
N THR A 271 40.33 -96.02 100.17
CA THR A 271 39.90 -97.33 100.68
C THR A 271 40.98 -98.39 100.45
N LEU A 272 41.59 -98.43 99.27
CA LEU A 272 42.67 -99.35 98.94
C LEU A 272 43.89 -99.10 99.84
N ALA A 273 44.23 -97.83 100.11
CA ALA A 273 45.31 -97.49 101.03
C ALA A 273 45.06 -98.02 102.46
N GLN A 274 43.82 -97.91 102.96
CA GLN A 274 43.42 -98.47 104.26
C GLN A 274 43.54 -100.00 104.29
N TYR A 275 43.09 -100.70 103.23
CA TYR A 275 43.26 -102.15 103.12
C TYR A 275 44.75 -102.54 103.08
N ARG A 276 45.60 -101.75 102.43
CA ARG A 276 47.04 -102.03 102.28
C ARG A 276 47.70 -102.00 103.64
N GLU A 277 47.35 -101.01 104.46
CA GLU A 277 47.81 -100.90 105.83
C GLU A 277 47.37 -102.11 106.67
N ASN A 278 46.13 -102.59 106.51
CA ASN A 278 45.63 -103.76 107.22
C ASN A 278 46.36 -105.05 106.83
N VAL A 279 46.54 -105.28 105.52
CA VAL A 279 47.23 -106.47 104.99
C VAL A 279 48.70 -106.44 105.42
N SER A 280 49.38 -105.29 105.31
CA SER A 280 50.77 -105.14 105.75
C SER A 280 50.95 -105.42 107.25
N ARG A 281 50.02 -104.94 108.10
CA ARG A 281 50.02 -105.26 109.53
C ARG A 281 49.81 -106.76 109.79
N GLN A 282 48.91 -107.41 109.06
CA GLN A 282 48.67 -108.84 109.18
C GLN A 282 49.86 -109.67 108.71
N ARG A 283 50.49 -109.28 107.59
CA ARG A 283 51.72 -109.86 107.06
C ARG A 283 52.83 -109.78 108.09
N GLN A 284 53.09 -108.60 108.64
CA GLN A 284 54.11 -108.38 109.67
C GLN A 284 53.85 -109.23 110.93
N ALA A 285 52.59 -109.39 111.34
CA ALA A 285 52.23 -110.26 112.45
C ALA A 285 52.55 -111.73 112.14
N CYS A 286 52.24 -112.21 110.94
CA CYS A 286 52.54 -113.57 110.50
C CYS A 286 54.06 -113.81 110.35
N GLU A 287 54.81 -112.88 109.77
CA GLU A 287 56.28 -112.95 109.69
C GLU A 287 56.93 -112.96 111.07
N ASN A 288 56.46 -112.12 112.01
CA ASN A 288 56.96 -112.12 113.38
C ASN A 288 56.70 -113.45 114.11
N LEU A 289 55.51 -114.03 113.93
CA LEU A 289 55.17 -115.34 114.50
C LEU A 289 55.94 -116.48 113.82
N PHE A 290 56.16 -116.39 112.51
CA PHE A 290 56.98 -117.33 111.75
C PHE A 290 58.43 -117.32 112.24
N ALA A 291 59.04 -116.14 112.35
CA ALA A 291 60.40 -115.97 112.88
C ALA A 291 60.53 -116.47 114.34
N GLN A 292 59.51 -116.27 115.18
CA GLN A 292 59.50 -116.87 116.52
C GLN A 292 59.47 -118.40 116.48
N THR A 293 58.72 -118.98 115.54
CA THR A 293 58.58 -120.43 115.37
C THR A 293 59.87 -121.07 114.85
N GLU A 294 60.54 -120.45 113.87
CA GLU A 294 61.86 -120.88 113.39
C GLU A 294 62.92 -120.87 114.50
N ASN A 295 62.93 -119.81 115.32
CA ASN A 295 63.89 -119.67 116.42
C ASN A 295 63.65 -120.73 117.52
N PHE A 296 62.41 -121.21 117.65
CA PHE A 296 62.05 -122.29 118.57
C PHE A 296 62.38 -123.68 118.02
N SER A 297 62.24 -123.90 116.71
CA SER A 297 62.52 -125.18 116.06
C SER A 297 64.01 -125.43 115.85
N GLY A 298 64.83 -124.37 115.74
CA GLY A 298 66.28 -124.46 115.56
C GLY A 298 66.70 -124.88 114.15
N THR A 299 65.77 -124.86 113.19
CA THR A 299 65.95 -125.19 111.77
C THR A 299 65.34 -124.09 110.91
N GLU A 300 66.04 -123.70 109.85
CA GLU A 300 65.53 -122.78 108.81
C GLU A 300 64.40 -123.47 108.03
N ILE A 301 63.24 -122.82 107.90
CA ILE A 301 62.02 -123.41 107.34
C ILE A 301 61.70 -122.72 106.01
N ASP A 302 61.69 -123.48 104.91
CA ASP A 302 61.21 -123.00 103.62
C ASP A 302 59.72 -123.33 103.46
N CYS A 303 58.89 -122.29 103.31
CA CYS A 303 57.45 -122.43 103.11
C CYS A 303 57.07 -123.16 101.82
N ALA A 304 57.97 -123.28 100.84
CA ALA A 304 57.72 -124.04 99.61
C ALA A 304 57.66 -125.56 99.83
N ASP A 305 58.32 -126.07 100.88
CA ASP A 305 58.45 -127.50 101.18
C ASP A 305 57.46 -127.99 102.24
N VAL A 306 56.59 -127.10 102.74
CA VAL A 306 55.61 -127.44 103.79
C VAL A 306 54.36 -128.04 103.16
N GLU A 307 54.24 -129.37 103.23
CA GLU A 307 53.03 -130.07 102.79
C GLU A 307 51.85 -129.81 103.75
N PRO A 308 50.62 -129.72 103.21
CA PRO A 308 49.43 -129.52 104.03
C PRO A 308 49.24 -130.71 104.98
N PRO A 309 48.90 -130.48 106.26
CA PRO A 309 48.69 -131.57 107.21
C PRO A 309 47.58 -132.50 106.72
N GLU A 310 47.91 -133.78 106.53
CA GLU A 310 46.98 -134.85 106.13
C GLU A 310 45.99 -135.12 107.28
N ALA A 311 44.85 -134.42 107.29
CA ALA A 311 43.78 -134.64 108.25
C ALA A 311 42.40 -134.58 107.57
N GLU A 312 41.70 -135.72 107.56
CA GLU A 312 40.37 -135.87 106.94
C GLU A 312 39.22 -135.48 107.87
N SER A 313 39.48 -135.30 109.18
CA SER A 313 38.46 -134.90 110.16
C SER A 313 38.98 -133.88 111.19
N ARG A 314 38.06 -133.13 111.81
CA ARG A 314 38.40 -132.17 112.88
C ARG A 314 39.07 -132.82 114.09
N GLN A 315 38.76 -134.08 114.37
CA GLN A 315 39.40 -134.82 115.46
C GLN A 315 40.84 -135.18 115.09
N ASP A 316 41.09 -135.60 113.85
CA ASP A 316 42.45 -135.86 113.35
C ASP A 316 43.33 -134.61 113.45
N TYR A 317 42.76 -133.44 113.17
CA TYR A 317 43.47 -132.17 113.34
C TYR A 317 43.89 -131.89 114.79
N LEU A 318 43.03 -132.15 115.76
CA LEU A 318 43.33 -131.93 117.17
C LEU A 318 44.39 -132.90 117.68
N ASP A 319 44.31 -134.16 117.24
CA ASP A 319 45.31 -135.18 117.56
C ASP A 319 46.67 -134.85 116.92
N LEU A 320 46.67 -134.30 115.69
CA LEU A 320 47.88 -133.86 115.00
C LEU A 320 48.55 -132.69 115.73
N ILE A 321 47.77 -131.70 116.20
CA ILE A 321 48.26 -130.57 117.00
C ILE A 321 48.88 -131.03 118.33
N GLU A 322 48.32 -132.07 118.97
CA GLU A 322 48.89 -132.65 120.20
C GLU A 322 50.21 -133.39 119.93
N SER A 323 50.37 -133.96 118.73
CA SER A 323 51.56 -134.76 118.36
C SER A 323 52.70 -133.92 117.78
N ASP A 324 52.38 -132.94 116.93
CA ASP A 324 53.33 -132.12 116.18
C ASP A 324 52.76 -130.71 115.94
N TYR A 325 52.61 -129.98 117.04
CA TYR A 325 52.14 -128.59 117.07
C TYR A 325 52.92 -127.67 116.11
N THR A 326 54.23 -127.92 115.94
CA THR A 326 55.13 -127.05 115.20
C THR A 326 54.85 -127.10 113.70
N SER A 327 54.68 -128.28 113.11
CA SER A 327 54.41 -128.42 111.67
C SER A 327 53.07 -127.81 111.27
N VAL A 328 52.03 -128.01 112.07
CA VAL A 328 50.69 -127.43 111.85
C VAL A 328 50.74 -125.89 111.92
N MET A 329 51.44 -125.32 112.92
CA MET A 329 51.61 -123.87 113.04
C MET A 329 52.42 -123.26 111.88
N VAL A 330 53.49 -123.94 111.46
CA VAL A 330 54.32 -123.53 110.31
C VAL A 330 53.48 -123.47 109.03
N TYR A 331 52.65 -124.49 108.77
CA TYR A 331 51.77 -124.51 107.61
C TYR A 331 50.80 -123.31 107.59
N TYR A 332 50.12 -123.00 108.69
CA TYR A 332 49.19 -121.86 108.74
C TYR A 332 49.90 -120.50 108.65
N LEU A 333 51.12 -120.38 109.18
CA LEU A 333 51.92 -119.15 109.05
C LEU A 333 52.44 -118.97 107.62
N CYS A 334 52.90 -120.04 106.97
CA CYS A 334 53.25 -120.03 105.54
C CYS A 334 52.03 -119.68 104.67
N GLN A 335 50.87 -120.27 104.96
CA GLN A 335 49.61 -119.92 104.28
C GLN A 335 49.23 -118.46 104.51
N CYS A 336 49.40 -117.93 105.73
CA CYS A 336 49.15 -116.52 106.02
C CYS A 336 50.05 -115.61 105.17
N ILE A 337 51.36 -115.88 105.14
CA ILE A 337 52.34 -115.10 104.37
C ILE A 337 52.02 -115.14 102.87
N SER A 338 51.75 -116.32 102.32
CA SER A 338 51.36 -116.49 100.91
C SER A 338 50.06 -115.73 100.60
N THR A 339 49.02 -115.89 101.42
CA THR A 339 47.73 -115.21 101.19
C THR A 339 47.87 -113.68 101.29
N THR A 340 48.69 -113.16 102.22
CA THR A 340 48.96 -111.73 102.30
C THR A 340 49.80 -111.22 101.12
N THR A 341 50.68 -112.05 100.56
CA THR A 341 51.48 -111.71 99.36
C THR A 341 50.58 -111.63 98.13
N ASP A 342 49.69 -112.62 97.94
CA ASP A 342 48.72 -112.61 96.84
C ASP A 342 47.76 -111.42 96.96
N LEU A 343 47.36 -111.04 98.18
CA LEU A 343 46.55 -109.85 98.41
C LEU A 343 47.31 -108.57 98.06
N GLU A 344 48.58 -108.44 98.43
CA GLU A 344 49.41 -107.30 98.04
C GLU A 344 49.56 -107.19 96.51
N GLU A 345 49.79 -108.30 95.81
CA GLU A 345 49.86 -108.32 94.33
C GLU A 345 48.54 -107.88 93.68
N ASN A 346 47.41 -108.42 94.14
CA ASN A 346 46.09 -107.99 93.64
C ASN A 346 45.83 -106.50 93.93
N MET A 347 46.31 -105.98 95.05
CA MET A 347 46.17 -104.57 95.39
C MET A 347 47.05 -103.67 94.53
N ASP A 348 48.24 -104.11 94.15
CA ASP A 348 49.10 -103.42 93.18
C ASP A 348 48.44 -103.36 91.79
N ASP A 349 47.81 -104.46 91.35
CA ASP A 349 47.04 -104.51 90.10
C ASP A 349 45.84 -103.54 90.11
N ILE A 350 45.12 -103.48 91.24
CA ILE A 350 44.02 -102.52 91.42
C ILE A 350 44.55 -101.08 91.42
N SER A 351 45.67 -100.81 92.11
CA SER A 351 46.31 -99.49 92.13
C SER A 351 46.69 -99.04 90.71
N SER A 352 47.35 -99.90 89.93
CA SER A 352 47.73 -99.59 88.55
C SER A 352 46.50 -99.35 87.66
N SER A 353 45.41 -100.09 87.91
CA SER A 353 44.14 -99.89 87.20
C SER A 353 43.48 -98.54 87.55
N ILE A 354 43.56 -98.10 88.81
CA ILE A 354 43.09 -96.79 89.27
C ILE A 354 43.91 -95.69 88.60
N ASP A 355 45.24 -95.77 88.63
CA ASP A 355 46.15 -94.79 88.00
C ASP A 355 45.82 -94.60 86.51
N THR A 356 45.63 -95.71 85.79
CA THR A 356 45.28 -95.70 84.37
C THR A 356 43.93 -95.02 84.13
N ARG A 357 42.96 -95.19 85.03
CA ARG A 357 41.63 -94.57 84.92
C ARG A 357 41.66 -93.08 85.26
N GLN A 358 42.48 -92.67 86.23
CA GLN A 358 42.70 -91.26 86.55
C GLN A 358 43.35 -90.52 85.38
N GLU A 359 44.35 -91.12 84.72
CA GLU A 359 44.95 -90.56 83.49
C GLU A 359 43.89 -90.38 82.39
N GLN A 360 43.07 -91.40 82.13
CA GLN A 360 41.97 -91.32 81.15
C GLN A 360 40.94 -90.23 81.48
N LEU A 361 40.64 -89.99 82.77
CA LEU A 361 39.72 -88.94 83.18
C LEU A 361 40.33 -87.54 83.06
N SER A 362 41.63 -87.40 83.34
CA SER A 362 42.36 -86.16 83.09
C SER A 362 42.31 -85.79 81.61
N ASP A 363 42.60 -86.73 80.71
CA ASP A 363 42.52 -86.53 79.26
C ASP A 363 41.09 -86.20 78.81
N ALA A 364 40.09 -86.91 79.35
CA ALA A 364 38.68 -86.64 79.05
C ALA A 364 38.26 -85.23 79.50
N ARG A 365 38.75 -84.78 80.65
CA ARG A 365 38.48 -83.44 81.18
C ARG A 365 39.09 -82.35 80.31
N GLU A 366 40.35 -82.50 79.90
CA GLU A 366 41.02 -81.57 78.98
C GLU A 366 40.28 -81.49 77.64
N GLY A 367 39.89 -82.64 77.07
CA GLY A 367 39.12 -82.68 75.83
C GLY A 367 37.72 -82.05 75.93
N LEU A 368 37.06 -82.16 77.09
CA LEU A 368 35.77 -81.50 77.33
C LEU A 368 35.91 -79.98 77.49
N GLU A 369 37.00 -79.50 78.10
CA GLU A 369 37.29 -78.07 78.21
C GLU A 369 37.61 -77.45 76.84
N GLU A 370 38.37 -78.13 75.99
CA GLU A 370 38.62 -77.73 74.61
C GLU A 370 37.31 -77.69 73.80
N ALA A 371 36.46 -78.72 73.93
CA ALA A 371 35.17 -78.76 73.24
C ALA A 371 34.21 -77.64 73.69
N GLU A 372 34.18 -77.31 74.99
CA GLU A 372 33.42 -76.18 75.53
C GLU A 372 33.90 -74.85 74.93
N GLN A 373 35.21 -74.62 74.90
CA GLN A 373 35.82 -73.43 74.31
C GLN A 373 35.55 -73.31 72.80
N ASP A 374 35.62 -74.40 72.05
CA ASP A 374 35.36 -74.42 70.61
C ASP A 374 33.88 -74.12 70.30
N LEU A 375 32.95 -74.64 71.10
CA LEU A 375 31.51 -74.35 70.97
C LEU A 375 31.21 -72.88 71.26
N GLU A 376 31.81 -72.28 72.29
CA GLU A 376 31.66 -70.85 72.59
C GLU A 376 32.22 -69.96 71.47
N GLN A 377 33.41 -70.29 70.96
CA GLN A 377 34.01 -69.59 69.83
C GLN A 377 33.12 -69.69 68.59
N ALA A 378 32.60 -70.88 68.26
CA ALA A 378 31.67 -71.07 67.15
C ALA A 378 30.40 -70.22 67.30
N GLY A 379 29.87 -70.09 68.52
CA GLY A 379 28.70 -69.24 68.80
C GLY A 379 28.98 -67.75 68.58
N SER A 380 30.13 -67.27 69.06
CA SER A 380 30.53 -65.87 68.85
C SER A 380 30.77 -65.55 67.37
N ALA A 381 31.46 -66.43 66.64
CA ALA A 381 31.75 -66.28 65.22
C ALA A 381 30.47 -66.30 64.36
N LEU A 382 29.50 -67.16 64.71
CA LEU A 382 28.18 -67.18 64.08
C LEU A 382 27.44 -65.86 64.25
N SER A 383 27.42 -65.31 65.47
CA SER A 383 26.77 -64.04 65.77
C SER A 383 27.41 -62.88 65.00
N GLU A 384 28.74 -62.83 64.94
CA GLU A 384 29.48 -61.83 64.16
C GLU A 384 29.16 -61.95 62.66
N PHE A 385 29.24 -63.16 62.09
CA PHE A 385 28.91 -63.43 60.68
C PHE A 385 27.47 -63.01 60.34
N SER A 386 26.50 -63.34 61.20
CA SER A 386 25.10 -62.98 61.00
C SER A 386 24.90 -61.47 61.04
N ASN A 387 25.49 -60.78 62.03
CA ASN A 387 25.37 -59.33 62.16
C ASN A 387 26.02 -58.59 60.98
N GLN A 388 27.21 -59.03 60.54
CA GLN A 388 27.87 -58.47 59.37
C GLN A 388 27.05 -58.70 58.10
N SER A 389 26.56 -59.91 57.88
CA SER A 389 25.72 -60.23 56.72
C SER A 389 24.42 -59.41 56.72
N LYS A 390 23.80 -59.17 57.87
CA LYS A 390 22.63 -58.27 58.01
C LYS A 390 22.97 -56.82 57.67
N ALA A 391 24.15 -56.32 58.07
CA ALA A 391 24.59 -54.98 57.73
C ALA A 391 24.83 -54.81 56.21
N ASP A 392 25.44 -55.80 55.56
CA ASP A 392 25.67 -55.80 54.11
C ASP A 392 24.35 -55.90 53.32
N ILE A 393 23.41 -56.73 53.79
CA ILE A 393 22.04 -56.81 53.26
C ILE A 393 21.31 -55.46 53.37
N ASN A 394 21.37 -54.80 54.53
CA ASN A 394 20.75 -53.49 54.72
C ASN A 394 21.36 -52.43 53.79
N THR A 395 22.68 -52.45 53.61
CA THR A 395 23.37 -51.57 52.66
C THR A 395 22.90 -51.83 51.22
N THR A 396 22.73 -53.10 50.85
CA THR A 396 22.20 -53.50 49.53
C THR A 396 20.76 -53.02 49.34
N MET A 397 19.91 -53.11 50.37
CA MET A 397 18.55 -52.57 50.33
C MET A 397 18.52 -51.06 50.09
N LEU A 398 19.39 -50.30 50.77
CA LEU A 398 19.49 -48.84 50.58
C LEU A 398 19.94 -48.48 49.16
N GLN A 399 20.90 -49.24 48.61
CA GLN A 399 21.33 -49.07 47.22
C GLN A 399 20.20 -49.37 46.23
N LEU A 400 19.44 -50.45 46.43
CA LEU A 400 18.26 -50.78 45.61
C LEU A 400 17.18 -49.71 45.68
N GLU A 401 16.96 -49.10 46.85
CA GLU A 401 16.04 -47.96 46.98
C GLU A 401 16.52 -46.75 46.20
N SER A 402 17.81 -46.40 46.31
CA SER A 402 18.40 -45.30 45.54
C SER A 402 18.31 -45.53 44.02
N LEU A 403 18.46 -46.79 43.58
CA LEU A 403 18.36 -47.18 42.18
C LEU A 403 16.92 -47.05 41.67
N ASP A 404 15.93 -47.51 42.44
CA ASP A 404 14.51 -47.37 42.09
C ASP A 404 14.08 -45.90 42.00
N GLN A 405 14.57 -45.05 42.91
CA GLN A 405 14.37 -43.60 42.82
C GLN A 405 15.04 -43.01 41.57
N GLY A 406 16.26 -43.44 41.24
CA GLY A 406 16.98 -43.03 40.03
C GLY A 406 16.23 -43.39 38.74
N LEU A 407 15.75 -44.64 38.63
CA LEU A 407 14.95 -45.09 37.50
C LEU A 407 13.62 -44.33 37.38
N SER A 408 12.98 -44.01 38.51
CA SER A 408 11.75 -43.20 38.51
C SER A 408 12.00 -41.75 38.03
N ARG A 409 13.15 -41.17 38.39
CA ARG A 409 13.57 -39.86 37.86
C ARG A 409 13.85 -39.91 36.37
N ALA A 410 14.55 -40.94 35.89
CA ALA A 410 14.83 -41.13 34.47
C ALA A 410 13.52 -41.28 33.67
N GLU A 411 12.56 -42.06 34.18
CA GLU A 411 11.23 -42.18 33.58
C GLU A 411 10.51 -40.83 33.49
N SER A 412 10.52 -40.05 34.56
CA SER A 412 9.92 -38.71 34.56
C SER A 412 10.61 -37.77 33.56
N GLN A 413 11.94 -37.81 33.44
CA GLN A 413 12.69 -37.00 32.48
C GLN A 413 12.35 -37.38 31.04
N VAL A 414 12.22 -38.68 30.75
CA VAL A 414 11.82 -39.17 29.43
C VAL A 414 10.38 -38.79 29.09
N ARG A 415 9.45 -38.81 30.06
CA ARG A 415 8.09 -38.30 29.86
C ARG A 415 8.08 -36.79 29.55
N GLN A 416 8.88 -36.00 30.27
CA GLN A 416 9.03 -34.56 30.00
C GLN A 416 9.63 -34.31 28.61
N ALA A 417 10.65 -35.07 28.22
CA ALA A 417 11.25 -34.98 26.89
C ALA A 417 10.23 -35.31 25.78
N ASN A 418 9.39 -36.33 25.99
CA ASN A 418 8.30 -36.65 25.06
C ASN A 418 7.23 -35.55 24.98
N GLN A 419 6.88 -34.93 26.10
CA GLN A 419 5.97 -33.77 26.11
C GLN A 419 6.58 -32.57 25.37
N LEU A 420 7.88 -32.31 25.57
CA LEU A 420 8.59 -31.25 24.86
C LEU A 420 8.65 -31.53 23.36
N LYS A 421 8.94 -32.78 22.94
CA LYS A 421 8.87 -33.20 21.53
C LYS A 421 7.48 -32.93 20.94
N GLN A 422 6.41 -33.27 21.65
CA GLN A 422 5.03 -33.02 21.19
C GLN A 422 4.73 -31.52 21.04
N ALA A 423 5.18 -30.70 21.99
CA ALA A 423 5.04 -29.24 21.91
C ALA A 423 5.83 -28.68 20.71
N MET A 424 7.06 -29.14 20.50
CA MET A 424 7.87 -28.75 19.34
C MET A 424 7.22 -29.14 18.01
N LEU A 425 6.63 -30.34 17.90
CA LEU A 425 5.90 -30.75 16.69
C LEU A 425 4.71 -29.82 16.40
N LEU A 426 3.98 -29.39 17.44
CA LEU A 426 2.90 -28.42 17.30
C LEU A 426 3.42 -27.05 16.84
N ASP A 427 4.51 -26.55 17.45
CA ASP A 427 5.12 -25.28 17.09
C ASP A 427 5.64 -25.28 15.65
N VAL A 428 6.29 -26.37 15.22
CA VAL A 428 6.76 -26.56 13.84
C VAL A 428 5.58 -26.58 12.86
N SER A 429 4.47 -27.25 13.20
CA SER A 429 3.23 -27.21 12.40
C SER A 429 2.66 -25.78 12.29
N ASN A 430 2.64 -25.02 13.39
CA ASN A 430 2.17 -23.63 13.38
C ASN A 430 3.08 -22.71 12.56
N ILE A 431 4.40 -22.93 12.60
CA ILE A 431 5.37 -22.22 11.76
C ILE A 431 5.12 -22.54 10.29
N GLN A 432 4.86 -23.81 9.95
CA GLN A 432 4.55 -24.21 8.58
C GLN A 432 3.29 -23.50 8.05
N GLU A 433 2.22 -23.44 8.85
CA GLU A 433 1.00 -22.71 8.49
C GLU A 433 1.26 -21.21 8.31
N SER A 434 2.08 -20.61 9.19
CA SER A 434 2.45 -19.19 9.10
C SER A 434 3.30 -18.89 7.86
N ILE A 435 4.20 -19.81 7.46
CA ILE A 435 4.98 -19.68 6.23
C ILE A 435 4.05 -19.75 5.01
N ASP A 436 3.08 -20.66 5.00
CA ASP A 436 2.11 -20.77 3.91
C ASP A 436 1.27 -19.50 3.74
N GLN A 437 0.75 -18.96 4.85
CA GLN A 437 0.04 -17.67 4.83
C GLN A 437 0.92 -16.52 4.32
N ASN A 438 2.19 -16.47 4.73
CA ASN A 438 3.12 -15.44 4.25
C ASN A 438 3.45 -15.57 2.77
N LEU A 439 3.61 -16.80 2.26
CA LEU A 439 3.81 -17.06 0.83
C LEU A 439 2.60 -16.62 0.01
N ASP A 440 1.38 -16.86 0.50
CA ASP A 440 0.14 -16.39 -0.13
C ASP A 440 0.07 -14.86 -0.15
N ILE A 441 0.41 -14.18 0.96
CA ILE A 441 0.47 -12.72 1.02
C ILE A 441 1.47 -12.18 0.01
N ILE A 442 2.69 -12.72 -0.02
CA ILE A 442 3.74 -12.33 -0.99
C ILE A 442 3.24 -12.51 -2.43
N SER A 443 2.50 -13.59 -2.71
CA SER A 443 1.93 -13.82 -4.04
C SER A 443 0.93 -12.73 -4.43
N SER A 444 0.07 -12.29 -3.50
CA SER A 444 -0.91 -11.22 -3.74
C SER A 444 -0.25 -9.85 -3.93
N ILE A 445 0.80 -9.54 -3.14
CA ILE A 445 1.55 -8.29 -3.28
C ILE A 445 2.28 -8.28 -4.63
N ARG A 446 2.85 -9.41 -5.04
CA ARG A 446 3.49 -9.55 -6.34
C ARG A 446 2.50 -9.27 -7.48
N GLU A 447 1.29 -9.84 -7.42
CA GLU A 447 0.26 -9.60 -8.43
C GLU A 447 -0.15 -8.12 -8.49
N GLN A 448 -0.25 -7.45 -7.33
CA GLN A 448 -0.49 -6.00 -7.27
C GLN A 448 0.68 -5.20 -7.86
N VAL A 449 1.93 -5.54 -7.53
CA VAL A 449 3.13 -4.88 -8.04
C VAL A 449 3.26 -5.06 -9.57
N ASP A 450 2.98 -6.25 -10.09
CA ASP A 450 2.98 -6.53 -11.52
C ASP A 450 1.90 -5.71 -12.23
N SER A 451 0.69 -5.61 -11.67
CA SER A 451 -0.38 -4.75 -12.19
C SER A 451 -0.01 -3.26 -12.15
N MET A 452 0.69 -2.81 -11.10
CA MET A 452 1.14 -1.43 -10.94
C MET A 452 2.25 -1.09 -11.95
N SER A 453 3.18 -2.01 -12.19
CA SER A 453 4.18 -1.87 -13.25
C SER A 453 3.52 -1.76 -14.62
N ALA A 454 2.52 -2.58 -14.92
CA ALA A 454 1.79 -2.53 -16.19
C ALA A 454 1.05 -1.20 -16.38
N ASN A 455 0.36 -0.72 -15.33
CA ASN A 455 -0.35 0.57 -15.37
C ASN A 455 0.62 1.75 -15.55
N LEU A 456 1.78 1.74 -14.89
CA LEU A 456 2.78 2.82 -15.03
C LEU A 456 3.45 2.83 -16.41
N GLU A 457 3.66 1.65 -17.03
CA GLU A 457 4.13 1.54 -18.42
C GLU A 457 3.08 2.02 -19.44
N GLU A 458 1.79 2.02 -19.09
CA GLU A 458 0.74 2.64 -19.90
C GLU A 458 0.76 4.17 -19.76
N PHE A 459 1.04 4.71 -18.57
CA PHE A 459 1.13 6.16 -18.33
C PHE A 459 2.30 6.84 -19.05
N THR A 460 3.43 6.15 -19.27
CA THR A 460 4.56 6.69 -20.05
C THR A 460 4.26 6.87 -21.54
N GLN A 461 3.15 6.33 -22.05
CA GLN A 461 2.71 6.48 -23.44
C GLN A 461 1.66 7.59 -23.65
N VAL A 462 1.26 8.29 -22.59
CA VAL A 462 0.24 9.33 -22.66
C VAL A 462 0.92 10.70 -22.85
N GLU A 463 0.76 11.29 -24.03
CA GLU A 463 0.88 12.75 -24.23
C GLU A 463 -0.18 13.42 -23.35
N THR A 464 0.15 13.71 -22.09
CA THR A 464 -0.77 14.30 -21.12
C THR A 464 -0.96 15.79 -21.42
N ALA A 465 -1.78 16.09 -22.43
CA ALA A 465 -2.16 17.43 -22.87
C ALA A 465 -2.73 18.33 -21.73
N ASP A 466 -3.14 17.76 -20.60
CA ASP A 466 -3.64 18.49 -19.43
C ASP A 466 -2.57 18.85 -18.38
N VAL A 467 -1.37 18.25 -18.43
CA VAL A 467 -0.23 18.65 -17.57
C VAL A 467 0.56 19.80 -18.22
N ILE A 468 0.36 20.03 -19.52
CA ILE A 468 1.18 20.89 -20.39
C ILE A 468 0.62 22.33 -20.50
N ASN A 469 -0.48 22.67 -19.82
CA ASN A 469 -1.10 24.01 -19.88
C ASN A 469 -1.17 24.69 -18.49
N PRO A 470 -0.05 25.21 -17.97
CA PRO A 470 0.07 25.73 -16.61
C PRO A 470 -0.57 27.12 -16.38
N ILE A 471 -1.01 27.81 -17.44
CA ILE A 471 -1.63 29.13 -17.34
C ILE A 471 -2.98 29.09 -18.10
N ARG A 472 -4.06 29.55 -17.45
CA ARG A 472 -5.38 29.70 -18.10
C ARG A 472 -5.61 31.17 -18.40
N THR A 473 -5.83 31.50 -19.67
CA THR A 473 -6.18 32.87 -20.07
C THR A 473 -7.70 33.01 -20.17
N LYS A 474 -8.28 33.90 -19.34
CA LYS A 474 -9.72 34.20 -19.36
C LYS A 474 -9.98 35.53 -20.02
N TYR A 475 -10.64 35.47 -21.17
CA TYR A 475 -11.00 36.64 -21.95
C TYR A 475 -12.39 37.13 -21.52
N VAL A 476 -12.46 38.23 -20.77
CA VAL A 476 -13.72 38.88 -20.40
C VAL A 476 -14.04 39.97 -21.42
N ARG A 477 -15.16 39.79 -22.12
CA ARG A 477 -15.59 40.63 -23.23
C ARG A 477 -16.67 41.58 -22.73
N MET A 478 -16.45 42.88 -22.89
CA MET A 478 -17.39 43.90 -22.40
C MET A 478 -18.64 44.04 -23.30
N HIS A 479 -18.64 43.47 -24.52
CA HIS A 479 -19.76 43.51 -25.47
C HIS A 479 -19.92 42.17 -26.23
N ALA A 480 -21.16 41.79 -26.54
CA ALA A 480 -21.52 40.49 -27.13
C ALA A 480 -21.04 40.30 -28.58
N GLU A 481 -20.57 39.08 -28.88
CA GLU A 481 -20.00 38.65 -30.16
C GLU A 481 -21.02 38.72 -31.31
N LYS A 482 -20.83 39.66 -32.23
CA LYS A 482 -21.49 39.67 -33.54
C LYS A 482 -20.47 39.20 -34.58
N THR A 483 -20.84 38.22 -35.42
CA THR A 483 -19.93 37.64 -36.44
C THR A 483 -19.29 38.73 -37.30
N THR A 484 -18.05 38.51 -37.77
CA THR A 484 -17.33 39.49 -38.63
C THR A 484 -18.19 39.96 -39.80
N LEU A 485 -18.95 39.06 -40.41
CA LEU A 485 -19.84 39.36 -41.52
C LEU A 485 -21.10 40.13 -41.10
N HIS A 486 -21.62 39.89 -39.88
CA HIS A 486 -22.69 40.72 -39.30
C HIS A 486 -22.26 42.18 -39.11
N ARG A 487 -20.97 42.43 -38.81
CA ARG A 487 -20.41 43.79 -38.72
C ARG A 487 -20.20 44.46 -40.08
N LEU A 488 -19.89 43.70 -41.12
CA LEU A 488 -19.74 44.23 -42.49
C LEU A 488 -21.09 44.53 -43.16
N PHE A 489 -22.19 43.96 -42.65
CA PHE A 489 -23.51 44.04 -43.28
C PHE A 489 -24.01 45.49 -43.55
N PRO A 490 -23.96 46.44 -42.59
CA PRO A 490 -24.28 47.85 -42.85
C PRO A 490 -23.44 48.47 -43.97
N THR A 491 -22.14 48.19 -44.00
CA THR A 491 -21.22 48.78 -44.97
C THR A 491 -21.45 48.21 -46.37
N LEU A 492 -21.77 46.92 -46.48
CA LEU A 492 -22.19 46.30 -47.74
C LEU A 492 -23.50 46.92 -48.25
N MET A 493 -24.45 47.22 -47.36
CA MET A 493 -25.68 47.91 -47.76
C MET A 493 -25.39 49.33 -48.27
N MET A 494 -24.54 50.08 -47.56
CA MET A 494 -24.14 51.42 -47.96
C MET A 494 -23.46 51.48 -49.32
N MET A 495 -22.60 50.51 -49.59
CA MET A 495 -21.94 50.31 -50.87
C MET A 495 -22.95 50.12 -52.01
N ILE A 496 -23.93 49.24 -51.82
CA ILE A 496 -24.97 49.01 -52.83
C ILE A 496 -25.79 50.28 -53.07
N ILE A 497 -26.24 50.94 -52.00
CA ILE A 497 -27.06 52.16 -52.11
C ILE A 497 -26.29 53.27 -52.83
N THR A 498 -25.01 53.45 -52.50
CA THR A 498 -24.16 54.47 -53.11
C THR A 498 -23.94 54.17 -54.59
N MET A 499 -23.52 52.94 -54.91
CA MET A 499 -23.17 52.57 -56.27
C MET A 499 -24.42 52.54 -57.18
N VAL A 500 -25.48 51.85 -56.76
CA VAL A 500 -26.70 51.75 -57.56
C VAL A 500 -27.46 53.06 -57.58
N GLY A 501 -27.56 53.76 -56.45
CA GLY A 501 -28.27 55.03 -56.38
C GLY A 501 -27.71 56.09 -57.31
N ILE A 502 -26.38 56.21 -57.41
CA ILE A 502 -25.75 57.15 -58.34
C ILE A 502 -25.89 56.64 -59.79
N LEU A 503 -25.53 55.38 -60.06
CA LEU A 503 -25.47 54.84 -61.42
C LEU A 503 -26.83 54.68 -62.09
N SER A 504 -27.77 54.01 -61.42
CA SER A 504 -29.13 53.81 -61.94
C SER A 504 -29.80 55.16 -62.22
N SER A 505 -29.60 56.12 -61.32
CA SER A 505 -30.20 57.43 -61.46
C SER A 505 -29.58 58.26 -62.59
N SER A 506 -28.25 58.24 -62.75
CA SER A 506 -27.60 58.94 -63.86
C SER A 506 -27.98 58.33 -65.22
N SER A 507 -28.03 57.00 -65.32
CA SER A 507 -28.34 56.29 -66.55
C SER A 507 -29.78 56.44 -67.00
N ILE A 508 -30.75 56.45 -66.07
CA ILE A 508 -32.17 56.68 -66.43
C ILE A 508 -32.36 58.09 -66.98
N VAL A 509 -31.78 59.11 -66.33
CA VAL A 509 -31.88 60.50 -66.77
C VAL A 509 -31.29 60.69 -68.17
N ILE A 510 -30.13 60.09 -68.45
CA ILE A 510 -29.48 60.23 -69.75
C ILE A 510 -30.13 59.36 -70.82
N GLY A 511 -30.56 58.15 -70.46
CA GLY A 511 -31.37 57.30 -71.32
C GLY A 511 -32.67 57.99 -71.73
N GLU A 512 -33.24 58.83 -70.87
CA GLU A 512 -34.32 59.72 -71.23
C GLU A 512 -33.87 60.86 -72.15
N LYS A 513 -32.80 61.61 -71.83
CA LYS A 513 -32.29 62.73 -72.65
C LYS A 513 -31.91 62.30 -74.08
N ASN A 514 -31.30 61.13 -74.24
CA ASN A 514 -30.81 60.61 -75.52
C ASN A 514 -31.87 59.81 -76.28
N SER A 515 -33.06 59.61 -75.70
CA SER A 515 -34.16 58.91 -76.37
C SER A 515 -34.89 59.82 -77.35
N PRO A 516 -35.29 59.33 -78.53
CA PRO A 516 -36.17 60.07 -79.45
C PRO A 516 -37.51 60.48 -78.81
N ALA A 517 -37.89 59.84 -77.70
CA ALA A 517 -39.09 60.17 -76.94
C ALA A 517 -38.92 61.37 -75.99
N TYR A 518 -37.71 61.91 -75.82
CA TYR A 518 -37.42 63.04 -74.92
C TYR A 518 -38.24 64.28 -75.29
N LEU A 519 -38.22 64.66 -76.58
CA LEU A 519 -38.98 65.81 -77.08
C LEU A 519 -40.50 65.62 -76.92
N ARG A 520 -40.98 64.38 -77.10
CA ARG A 520 -42.40 64.06 -76.92
C ARG A 520 -42.83 64.17 -75.47
N ASN A 521 -42.01 63.66 -74.54
CA ASN A 521 -42.26 63.82 -73.11
C ASN A 521 -42.18 65.30 -72.68
N PHE A 522 -41.27 66.07 -73.28
CA PHE A 522 -41.10 67.49 -73.00
C PHE A 522 -42.32 68.36 -73.34
N ILE A 523 -43.06 68.00 -74.39
CA ILE A 523 -44.25 68.76 -74.85
C ILE A 523 -45.55 68.27 -74.17
N THR A 524 -45.50 67.15 -73.42
CA THR A 524 -46.68 66.67 -72.69
C THR A 524 -47.07 67.65 -71.57
N PRO A 525 -48.37 67.82 -71.26
CA PRO A 525 -48.85 68.70 -70.20
C PRO A 525 -48.63 68.10 -68.79
N VAL A 526 -47.47 67.47 -68.57
CA VAL A 526 -47.03 66.87 -67.31
C VAL A 526 -45.95 67.77 -66.73
N SER A 527 -46.04 68.10 -65.45
CA SER A 527 -45.09 69.03 -64.81
C SER A 527 -43.69 68.42 -64.69
N ASP A 528 -42.65 69.25 -64.76
CA ASP A 528 -41.25 68.83 -64.59
C ASP A 528 -40.99 68.12 -63.27
N TYR A 529 -41.69 68.54 -62.22
CA TYR A 529 -41.66 67.90 -60.92
C TYR A 529 -42.21 66.47 -60.97
N MET A 530 -43.22 66.21 -61.79
CA MET A 530 -43.79 64.87 -61.94
C MET A 530 -42.81 63.94 -62.66
N PHE A 531 -42.05 64.44 -63.64
CA PHE A 531 -40.97 63.67 -64.27
C PHE A 531 -39.83 63.38 -63.30
N LEU A 532 -39.35 64.40 -62.57
CA LEU A 532 -38.33 64.21 -61.52
C LEU A 532 -38.78 63.22 -60.45
N LEU A 533 -40.04 63.32 -59.99
CA LEU A 533 -40.62 62.43 -59.00
C LEU A 533 -40.77 61.00 -59.55
N GLY A 534 -41.12 60.86 -60.83
CA GLY A 534 -41.15 59.57 -61.52
C GLY A 534 -39.79 58.89 -61.53
N THR A 535 -38.74 59.60 -61.96
CA THR A 535 -37.38 59.06 -61.97
C THR A 535 -36.84 58.79 -60.57
N TYR A 536 -37.13 59.66 -59.61
CA TYR A 536 -36.82 59.42 -58.20
C TYR A 536 -37.51 58.15 -57.68
N ALA A 537 -38.82 58.00 -57.91
CA ALA A 537 -39.59 56.83 -57.49
C ALA A 537 -39.10 55.54 -58.15
N THR A 538 -38.73 55.58 -59.44
CA THR A 538 -38.14 54.42 -60.13
C THR A 538 -36.85 53.98 -59.46
N ASN A 539 -35.92 54.90 -59.22
CA ASN A 539 -34.64 54.58 -58.59
C ASN A 539 -34.81 54.12 -57.15
N LEU A 540 -35.76 54.70 -56.42
CA LEU A 540 -36.10 54.26 -55.08
C LEU A 540 -36.59 52.81 -55.09
N LEU A 541 -37.49 52.43 -55.99
CA LEU A 541 -37.96 51.05 -56.14
C LEU A 541 -36.85 50.07 -56.53
N ILE A 542 -35.91 50.49 -57.39
CA ILE A 542 -34.73 49.68 -57.76
C ILE A 542 -33.84 49.43 -56.54
N ILE A 543 -33.54 50.47 -55.76
CA ILE A 543 -32.70 50.32 -54.56
C ILE A 543 -33.40 49.45 -53.52
N PHE A 544 -34.70 49.65 -53.28
CA PHE A 544 -35.44 48.81 -52.33
C PHE A 544 -35.50 47.35 -52.75
N SER A 545 -35.69 47.05 -54.04
CA SER A 545 -35.72 45.65 -54.51
C SER A 545 -34.38 44.95 -54.31
N GLN A 546 -33.27 45.64 -54.54
CA GLN A 546 -31.93 45.11 -54.26
C GLN A 546 -31.66 44.96 -52.77
N ILE A 547 -32.07 45.92 -51.95
CA ILE A 547 -31.93 45.84 -50.50
C ILE A 547 -32.69 44.62 -49.97
N ILE A 548 -33.93 44.40 -50.42
CA ILE A 548 -34.72 43.21 -50.08
C ILE A 548 -33.97 41.93 -50.48
N PHE A 549 -33.41 41.89 -51.68
CA PHE A 549 -32.63 40.75 -52.15
C PHE A 549 -31.41 40.48 -51.26
N VAL A 550 -30.67 41.51 -50.85
CA VAL A 550 -29.54 41.37 -49.92
C VAL A 550 -29.99 40.97 -48.53
N PHE A 551 -31.12 41.48 -48.03
CA PHE A 551 -31.68 41.04 -46.76
C PHE A 551 -32.11 39.57 -46.79
N ILE A 552 -32.66 39.08 -47.91
CA ILE A 552 -33.00 37.66 -48.08
C ILE A 552 -31.75 36.79 -48.03
N ILE A 553 -30.69 37.17 -48.76
CA ILE A 553 -29.39 36.46 -48.71
C ILE A 553 -28.81 36.53 -47.30
N GLY A 554 -28.84 37.71 -46.67
CA GLY A 554 -28.36 37.95 -45.33
C GLY A 554 -29.08 37.09 -44.28
N TRP A 555 -30.39 36.96 -44.41
CA TRP A 555 -31.22 36.12 -43.55
C TRP A 555 -30.95 34.64 -43.78
N LEU A 556 -30.96 34.17 -45.04
CA LEU A 556 -30.74 32.77 -45.41
C LEU A 556 -29.37 32.26 -44.96
N ALA A 557 -28.33 33.09 -45.10
CA ALA A 557 -26.96 32.69 -44.82
C ALA A 557 -26.51 32.96 -43.37
N PHE A 558 -27.10 33.92 -42.64
CA PHE A 558 -26.49 34.44 -41.40
C PHE A 558 -27.44 34.65 -40.21
N GLN A 559 -28.72 34.22 -40.28
CA GLN A 559 -29.68 34.29 -39.15
C GLN A 559 -29.75 35.67 -38.47
N ILE A 560 -29.66 36.75 -39.26
CA ILE A 560 -29.57 38.11 -38.74
C ILE A 560 -30.92 38.56 -38.15
N PRO A 561 -30.99 38.97 -36.87
CA PRO A 561 -32.21 39.47 -36.22
C PRO A 561 -32.51 40.93 -36.64
N VAL A 562 -32.79 41.16 -37.93
CA VAL A 562 -33.11 42.50 -38.48
C VAL A 562 -34.56 42.94 -38.15
N LEU A 563 -35.41 42.00 -37.75
CA LEU A 563 -36.86 42.20 -37.70
C LEU A 563 -37.31 43.15 -36.56
N ASN A 564 -36.55 43.26 -35.47
CA ASN A 564 -36.98 44.02 -34.29
C ASN A 564 -36.98 45.55 -34.49
N HIS A 565 -36.18 46.07 -35.44
CA HIS A 565 -36.07 47.51 -35.73
C HIS A 565 -36.31 47.86 -37.20
N LEU A 566 -37.08 47.03 -37.91
CA LEU A 566 -37.33 47.17 -39.35
C LEU A 566 -37.79 48.59 -39.75
N HIS A 567 -38.67 49.20 -38.96
CA HIS A 567 -39.16 50.56 -39.24
C HIS A 567 -38.05 51.63 -39.17
N LEU A 568 -37.12 51.52 -38.21
CA LEU A 568 -35.99 52.45 -38.09
C LEU A 568 -34.99 52.26 -39.22
N VAL A 569 -34.74 51.00 -39.61
CA VAL A 569 -33.87 50.66 -40.74
C VAL A 569 -34.43 51.25 -42.04
N VAL A 570 -35.72 51.08 -42.30
CA VAL A 570 -36.38 51.63 -43.50
C VAL A 570 -36.28 53.15 -43.52
N ILE A 571 -36.49 53.85 -42.40
CA ILE A 571 -36.34 55.31 -42.32
C ILE A 571 -34.89 55.73 -42.62
N GLY A 572 -33.90 55.06 -42.03
CA GLY A 572 -32.49 55.33 -42.29
C GLY A 572 -32.12 55.14 -43.77
N LEU A 573 -32.58 54.04 -44.38
CA LEU A 573 -32.37 53.74 -45.78
C LEU A 573 -33.04 54.75 -46.72
N LEU A 574 -34.24 55.24 -46.39
CA LEU A 574 -34.92 56.28 -47.15
C LEU A 574 -34.08 57.57 -47.18
N ILE A 575 -33.57 58.02 -46.03
CA ILE A 575 -32.76 59.25 -45.94
C ILE A 575 -31.49 59.12 -46.79
N ILE A 576 -30.80 57.98 -46.67
CA ILE A 576 -29.53 57.74 -47.36
C ILE A 576 -29.76 57.58 -48.87
N SER A 577 -30.72 56.75 -49.28
CA SER A 577 -31.05 56.56 -50.71
C SER A 577 -31.49 57.87 -51.36
N THR A 578 -32.22 58.72 -50.64
CA THR A 578 -32.64 60.04 -51.16
C THR A 578 -31.42 60.88 -51.57
N PHE A 579 -30.40 60.97 -50.71
CA PHE A 579 -29.17 61.70 -51.03
C PHE A 579 -28.48 61.16 -52.29
N PHE A 580 -28.24 59.85 -52.36
CA PHE A 580 -27.51 59.24 -53.48
C PHE A 580 -28.29 59.26 -54.81
N ILE A 581 -29.62 59.09 -54.77
CA ILE A 581 -30.46 59.23 -55.97
C ILE A 581 -30.41 60.67 -56.48
N LEU A 582 -30.56 61.67 -55.60
CA LEU A 582 -30.49 63.07 -56.00
C LEU A 582 -29.11 63.41 -56.59
N LEU A 583 -28.03 62.92 -55.99
CA LEU A 583 -26.67 63.07 -56.50
C LEU A 583 -26.54 62.44 -57.90
N GLY A 584 -27.04 61.22 -58.10
CA GLY A 584 -27.03 60.54 -59.39
C GLY A 584 -27.86 61.28 -60.45
N MET A 585 -29.04 61.81 -60.10
CA MET A 585 -29.82 62.65 -61.03
C MET A 585 -29.06 63.92 -61.42
N VAL A 586 -28.39 64.59 -60.48
CA VAL A 586 -27.56 65.77 -60.77
C VAL A 586 -26.47 65.43 -61.79
N MET A 587 -25.78 64.31 -61.60
CA MET A 587 -24.77 63.83 -62.54
C MET A 587 -25.39 63.50 -63.90
N GLY A 588 -26.55 62.84 -63.92
CA GLY A 588 -27.28 62.53 -65.16
C GLY A 588 -27.68 63.77 -65.97
N PHE A 589 -28.13 64.85 -65.32
CA PHE A 589 -28.48 66.07 -66.03
C PHE A 589 -27.25 66.89 -66.48
N SER A 590 -26.13 66.78 -65.77
CA SER A 590 -24.89 67.53 -66.03
C SER A 590 -24.17 67.09 -67.31
N PHE A 591 -24.22 65.81 -67.64
CA PHE A 591 -23.53 65.23 -68.82
C PHE A 591 -24.50 64.92 -69.97
N SER A 592 -23.96 64.81 -71.20
CA SER A 592 -24.74 64.55 -72.42
C SER A 592 -24.58 63.13 -72.99
N SER A 593 -23.42 62.48 -72.76
CA SER A 593 -23.17 61.10 -73.18
C SER A 593 -23.43 60.13 -72.02
N ASP A 594 -24.02 58.97 -72.33
CA ASP A 594 -24.30 57.91 -71.35
C ASP A 594 -22.99 57.30 -70.83
N GLU A 595 -22.00 57.14 -71.71
CA GLU A 595 -20.68 56.60 -71.39
C GLU A 595 -19.90 57.51 -70.44
N VAL A 596 -19.89 58.83 -70.69
CA VAL A 596 -19.18 59.78 -69.82
C VAL A 596 -19.82 59.85 -68.44
N ALA A 597 -21.14 59.89 -68.37
CA ALA A 597 -21.84 60.03 -67.11
C ALA A 597 -21.76 58.78 -66.23
N THR A 598 -21.84 57.60 -66.84
CA THR A 598 -21.67 56.33 -66.13
C THR A 598 -20.26 56.22 -65.57
N VAL A 599 -19.21 56.53 -66.35
CA VAL A 599 -17.82 56.50 -65.88
C VAL A 599 -17.59 57.47 -64.72
N VAL A 600 -18.04 58.73 -64.84
CA VAL A 600 -17.88 59.71 -63.76
C VAL A 600 -18.67 59.31 -62.51
N SER A 601 -19.85 58.71 -62.68
CA SER A 601 -20.67 58.21 -61.57
C SER A 601 -20.02 57.01 -60.85
N VAL A 602 -19.41 56.08 -61.58
CA VAL A 602 -18.65 54.96 -60.99
C VAL A 602 -17.45 55.49 -60.21
N LEU A 603 -16.68 56.41 -60.80
CA LEU A 603 -15.51 56.99 -60.15
C LEU A 603 -15.89 57.75 -58.88
N LEU A 604 -17.00 58.50 -58.90
CA LEU A 604 -17.50 59.21 -57.72
C LEU A 604 -17.95 58.24 -56.62
N ALA A 605 -18.69 57.18 -56.98
CA ALA A 605 -19.10 56.14 -56.04
C ALA A 605 -17.90 55.42 -55.42
N LEU A 606 -16.90 55.07 -56.24
CA LEU A 606 -15.66 54.43 -55.80
C LEU A 606 -14.85 55.34 -54.88
N LEU A 607 -14.71 56.63 -55.21
CA LEU A 607 -14.00 57.60 -54.38
C LEU A 607 -14.65 57.72 -52.99
N MET A 608 -15.97 57.79 -52.92
CA MET A 608 -16.69 57.85 -51.65
C MET A 608 -16.53 56.56 -50.82
N PHE A 609 -16.47 55.39 -51.47
CA PHE A 609 -16.23 54.11 -50.81
C PHE A 609 -14.78 53.96 -50.32
N VAL A 610 -13.79 54.32 -51.14
CA VAL A 610 -12.36 54.23 -50.78
C VAL A 610 -12.02 55.12 -49.59
N LEU A 611 -12.62 56.31 -49.53
CA LEU A 611 -12.47 57.25 -48.42
C LEU A 611 -13.36 56.90 -47.21
N SER A 612 -13.82 55.66 -47.09
CA SER A 612 -14.63 55.20 -45.97
C SER A 612 -13.76 54.61 -44.84
N PRO A 613 -14.26 54.61 -43.59
CA PRO A 613 -13.57 54.01 -42.44
C PRO A 613 -13.27 52.51 -42.60
N LEU A 614 -13.93 51.82 -43.54
CA LEU A 614 -13.68 50.41 -43.83
C LEU A 614 -12.29 50.19 -44.47
N LEU A 615 -11.89 51.09 -45.37
CA LEU A 615 -10.64 50.97 -46.12
C LEU A 615 -9.51 51.78 -45.51
N ILE A 616 -9.83 52.92 -44.90
CA ILE A 616 -8.84 53.82 -44.31
C ILE A 616 -9.21 54.03 -42.84
N PRO A 617 -8.38 53.55 -41.88
CA PRO A 617 -8.60 53.81 -40.47
C PRO A 617 -8.45 55.31 -40.20
N ILE A 618 -9.56 55.99 -40.02
CA ILE A 618 -9.61 57.45 -39.87
C ILE A 618 -9.04 57.92 -38.52
N GLU A 619 -8.93 57.01 -37.56
CA GLU A 619 -8.38 57.21 -36.22
C GLU A 619 -6.86 57.42 -36.25
N GLY A 620 -6.17 56.87 -37.26
CA GLY A 620 -4.72 57.00 -37.44
C GLY A 620 -4.30 58.25 -38.21
N LEU A 621 -5.24 59.03 -38.75
CA LEU A 621 -4.95 60.21 -39.57
C LEU A 621 -4.95 61.49 -38.72
N GLY A 622 -4.12 62.47 -39.10
CA GLY A 622 -4.08 63.77 -38.41
C GLY A 622 -5.47 64.42 -38.33
N SER A 623 -5.75 65.14 -37.23
CA SER A 623 -7.09 65.63 -36.86
C SER A 623 -7.83 66.39 -37.98
N LYS A 624 -7.11 67.13 -38.83
CA LYS A 624 -7.67 67.84 -39.99
C LYS A 624 -8.18 66.89 -41.08
N ILE A 625 -7.43 65.83 -41.40
CA ILE A 625 -7.78 64.84 -42.43
C ILE A 625 -8.93 63.95 -41.92
N ALA A 626 -8.85 63.52 -40.66
CA ALA A 626 -9.90 62.75 -40.00
C ALA A 626 -11.24 63.51 -39.98
N THR A 627 -11.21 64.82 -39.67
CA THR A 627 -12.43 65.65 -39.69
C THR A 627 -13.01 65.76 -41.10
N LEU A 628 -12.19 65.95 -42.14
CA LEU A 628 -12.67 66.02 -43.53
C LEU A 628 -13.30 64.70 -44.00
N LEU A 629 -12.65 63.56 -43.70
CA LEU A 629 -13.17 62.22 -44.03
C LEU A 629 -14.44 61.89 -43.25
N SER A 630 -14.60 62.43 -42.03
CA SER A 630 -15.82 62.25 -41.25
C SER A 630 -17.07 62.85 -41.92
N TYR A 631 -16.93 63.86 -42.79
CA TYR A 631 -18.04 64.45 -43.55
C TYR A 631 -18.41 63.69 -44.83
N ASN A 632 -17.68 62.62 -45.19
CA ASN A 632 -18.00 61.79 -46.34
C ASN A 632 -19.43 61.21 -46.22
N PRO A 633 -20.32 61.45 -47.20
CA PRO A 633 -21.69 60.94 -47.17
C PRO A 633 -21.80 59.43 -46.97
N PHE A 634 -20.87 58.67 -47.54
CA PHE A 634 -20.79 57.23 -47.35
C PHE A 634 -20.55 56.88 -45.89
N SER A 635 -19.57 57.52 -45.26
CA SER A 635 -19.21 57.30 -43.85
C SER A 635 -20.34 57.70 -42.90
N ILE A 636 -21.02 58.81 -43.18
CA ILE A 636 -22.18 59.23 -42.37
C ILE A 636 -23.32 58.22 -42.48
N GLY A 637 -23.65 57.76 -43.70
CA GLY A 637 -24.69 56.76 -43.91
C GLY A 637 -24.36 55.42 -43.24
N ASP A 638 -23.11 54.97 -43.33
CA ASP A 638 -22.62 53.76 -42.66
C ASP A 638 -22.79 53.86 -41.14
N ARG A 639 -22.42 54.99 -40.52
CA ARG A 639 -22.67 55.22 -39.09
C ARG A 639 -24.16 55.22 -38.74
N ILE A 640 -25.02 55.80 -39.58
CA ILE A 640 -26.48 55.78 -39.35
C ILE A 640 -26.99 54.34 -39.34
N ILE A 641 -26.67 53.55 -40.36
CA ILE A 641 -27.17 52.17 -40.49
C ILE A 641 -26.53 51.23 -39.46
N SER A 642 -25.23 51.37 -39.20
CA SER A 642 -24.50 50.61 -38.19
C SER A 642 -25.04 50.86 -36.77
N ASN A 643 -25.33 52.11 -36.41
CA ASN A 643 -25.92 52.41 -35.10
C ASN A 643 -27.35 51.85 -34.95
N ILE A 644 -28.10 51.71 -36.05
CA ILE A 644 -29.46 51.14 -36.05
C ILE A 644 -29.43 49.60 -35.99
N ILE A 645 -28.58 48.95 -36.81
CA ILE A 645 -28.55 47.48 -36.97
C ILE A 645 -27.65 46.81 -35.91
N ILE A 646 -26.48 47.36 -35.62
CA ILE A 646 -25.46 46.72 -34.77
C ILE A 646 -25.58 47.20 -33.33
N LYS A 647 -25.67 48.51 -33.11
CA LYS A 647 -25.59 49.06 -31.75
C LYS A 647 -26.94 49.15 -31.03
N GLU A 648 -28.05 49.02 -31.74
CA GLU A 648 -29.43 49.06 -31.19
C GLU A 648 -29.76 50.36 -30.41
N ILE A 649 -28.96 51.42 -30.58
CA ILE A 649 -29.11 52.74 -29.92
C ILE A 649 -30.29 53.55 -30.53
N GLY A 650 -30.93 53.01 -31.59
CA GLY A 650 -32.00 53.67 -32.34
C GLY A 650 -31.55 54.94 -33.07
N LEU A 651 -32.50 55.73 -33.58
CA LEU A 651 -32.22 57.00 -34.29
C LEU A 651 -31.60 58.09 -33.38
N GLY A 652 -31.67 57.90 -32.06
CA GLY A 652 -31.18 58.85 -31.06
C GLY A 652 -29.66 59.01 -31.06
N GLY A 653 -28.91 57.92 -31.33
CA GLY A 653 -27.45 57.92 -31.37
C GLY A 653 -26.84 58.57 -32.62
N SER A 654 -27.64 58.88 -33.64
CA SER A 654 -27.16 59.38 -34.94
C SER A 654 -27.80 60.70 -35.38
N LYS A 655 -28.36 61.50 -34.46
CA LYS A 655 -29.09 62.75 -34.76
C LYS A 655 -28.28 63.73 -35.61
N ILE A 656 -26.99 63.90 -35.30
CA ILE A 656 -26.09 64.81 -36.03
C ILE A 656 -25.89 64.33 -37.47
N GLY A 657 -25.62 63.03 -37.67
CA GLY A 657 -25.45 62.46 -39.00
C GLY A 657 -26.71 62.56 -39.86
N ILE A 658 -27.88 62.31 -39.27
CA ILE A 658 -29.17 62.45 -39.95
C ILE A 658 -29.43 63.90 -40.37
N ALA A 659 -29.16 64.87 -39.50
CA ALA A 659 -29.31 66.29 -39.82
C ALA A 659 -28.41 66.72 -40.99
N ILE A 660 -27.16 66.26 -41.03
CA ILE A 660 -26.23 66.55 -42.13
C ILE A 660 -26.73 65.93 -43.44
N MET A 661 -27.18 64.66 -43.42
CA MET A 661 -27.72 63.99 -44.61
C MET A 661 -28.95 64.70 -45.19
N VAL A 662 -29.91 65.05 -44.34
CA VAL A 662 -31.11 65.79 -44.77
C VAL A 662 -30.73 67.16 -45.33
N GLY A 663 -29.79 67.86 -44.70
CA GLY A 663 -29.26 69.13 -45.20
C GLY A 663 -28.64 68.99 -46.59
N PHE A 664 -27.82 67.96 -46.81
CA PHE A 664 -27.24 67.67 -48.12
C PHE A 664 -28.30 67.29 -49.17
N SER A 665 -29.30 66.49 -48.82
CA SER A 665 -30.40 66.15 -49.73
C SER A 665 -31.21 67.38 -50.16
N LEU A 666 -31.51 68.30 -49.23
CA LEU A 666 -32.21 69.55 -49.56
C LEU A 666 -31.38 70.43 -50.50
N TYR A 667 -30.07 70.53 -50.24
CA TYR A 667 -29.14 71.25 -51.12
C TYR A 667 -29.10 70.63 -52.53
N LEU A 668 -28.98 69.31 -52.63
CA LEU A 668 -28.97 68.61 -53.91
C LEU A 668 -30.30 68.75 -54.67
N LEU A 669 -31.44 68.81 -53.98
CA LEU A 669 -32.74 69.03 -54.62
C LEU A 669 -32.82 70.43 -55.26
N ILE A 670 -32.31 71.46 -54.59
CA ILE A 670 -32.22 72.82 -55.15
C ILE A 670 -31.26 72.83 -56.35
N LEU A 671 -30.09 72.20 -56.21
CA LEU A 671 -29.08 72.12 -57.25
C LEU A 671 -29.59 71.35 -58.48
N LEU A 672 -30.30 70.24 -58.27
CA LEU A 672 -30.94 69.43 -59.30
C LEU A 672 -31.91 70.25 -60.14
N ARG A 673 -32.76 71.04 -59.48
CA ARG A 673 -33.69 71.94 -60.17
C ARG A 673 -32.96 72.95 -61.06
N ASN A 674 -31.86 73.53 -60.57
CA ASN A 674 -31.06 74.49 -61.33
C ASN A 674 -30.36 73.82 -62.52
N VAL A 675 -29.73 72.65 -62.32
CA VAL A 675 -29.05 71.90 -63.38
C VAL A 675 -30.05 71.41 -64.43
N GLN A 676 -31.23 70.94 -64.03
CA GLN A 676 -32.27 70.53 -64.96
C GLN A 676 -32.73 71.70 -65.84
N LYS A 677 -32.96 72.88 -65.26
CA LYS A 677 -33.31 74.10 -66.03
C LYS A 677 -32.23 74.44 -67.06
N LEU A 678 -30.96 74.45 -66.66
CA LEU A 678 -29.83 74.69 -67.56
C LEU A 678 -29.72 73.63 -68.66
N SER A 679 -29.97 72.36 -68.33
CA SER A 679 -29.95 71.27 -69.31
C SER A 679 -31.04 71.43 -70.39
N LYS A 680 -32.21 71.97 -70.01
CA LYS A 680 -33.31 72.27 -70.93
C LYS A 680 -32.99 73.44 -71.85
N GLU A 681 -32.41 74.51 -71.31
CA GLU A 681 -31.96 75.67 -72.11
C GLU A 681 -30.91 75.28 -73.15
N ARG A 682 -30.02 74.33 -72.82
CA ARG A 682 -29.05 73.77 -73.78
C ARG A 682 -29.69 72.88 -74.85
N ALA A 683 -30.79 72.19 -74.54
CA ALA A 683 -31.50 71.33 -75.49
C ALA A 683 -32.46 72.12 -76.41
N SER A 684 -32.84 73.34 -76.02
CA SER A 684 -33.67 74.25 -76.83
C SER A 684 -32.89 75.13 -77.81
N LYS A 685 -31.57 75.24 -77.62
CA LYS A 685 -30.63 75.85 -78.56
C LYS A 685 -30.12 74.78 -79.52
#